data_AF-A0A9C8C4V8-F1
#
_entry.id   AF-A0A9C8C4V8-F1
#
_cell.length_a   1.000
_cell.length_b   1.000
_cell.length_c   1.000
_cell.angle_alpha   90.00
_cell.angle_beta   90.00
_cell.angle_gamma   90.00
#
_symmetry.space_group_name_H-M   'P 1'
#
loop_
_entity.id
_entity.type
_entity.pdbx_description
1 polymer ?
#
loop_
_entity_poly.entity_id
_entity_poly.type
_entity_poly.pdbx_seq_one_letter_code
_entity_poly.pdbx_strand_id
1 'polypeptide(L)'
;MKKDKLPIILGIFFSLAIITFLIYIREGKPTYYSHLYYIPIIVAAFYCGLRVSLIVAILASTLYVPFNLTLFSKIFSSEVATEGLIVRSIVFLTVALVSGFYTEIEKKRKEKAEGCLDDYLFFQKISGSILSTLDLEKLLDEILKFSCDIIKGTERGLILFKGDQGNTVKIGSVYGYSKEMKGRVVESTDPHIKYLFQSKEASVFLGSKINEHRHCLSQILENPEDSKSASVIEAPIVFGGCVRGVIILHNMSSHDAFSQKDANLLQSVVEQVAVSIQNAELYKGTQQKAAEFTILYEVGKAFASTLDLEKLLNFMLECCLNTMEADTGSIMLLDKNTNTLKINAAKGINKETKGVTSLKQGESVAGWVAMKGEPLLLGDLSKDPRFKHLKGRDDICSALSVPLKIKDDIIGVINIGSRSQRKFSYDDLRFLSTLATQAAVSIHNAQLFDQLEIFYMETVKAFAETIEAKDSYTRGHSDNVAKYSIEIAKKMKLTGEETGALHTAALLHDIGKIGVREAILNKSTNLNDEEYELVKKHPRIATQIIGSIPKLKEVVPLILHHHERYDGNGYLAGLKGENIPFGSRILAVADSFDAMTSKRPYRKALSVEEAIQELLKNSGKQFDPEIVSVFVGLIREKFRNTRNVKYFASVQS
;
A
#
# COMPACT_ATOMS: atom_id res chain seq x y z
N MET A 1 -64.11 -15.33 2.39
CA MET A 1 -64.48 -16.08 3.61
C MET A 1 -65.62 -15.45 4.46
N LYS A 2 -66.57 -14.68 3.90
CA LYS A 2 -67.62 -14.02 4.71
C LYS A 2 -69.02 -14.68 4.69
N LYS A 3 -69.34 -15.56 3.73
CA LYS A 3 -70.69 -16.16 3.60
C LYS A 3 -70.91 -17.45 4.40
N ASP A 4 -69.85 -18.23 4.66
CA ASP A 4 -70.02 -19.60 5.21
C ASP A 4 -70.34 -19.68 6.71
N LYS A 5 -70.10 -18.59 7.46
CA LYS A 5 -70.35 -18.56 8.92
C LYS A 5 -71.71 -17.97 9.31
N LEU A 6 -72.39 -17.30 8.38
CA LEU A 6 -73.71 -16.70 8.63
C LEU A 6 -74.78 -17.76 9.04
N PRO A 7 -74.84 -18.95 8.40
CA PRO A 7 -75.80 -19.99 8.80
C PRO A 7 -75.55 -20.51 10.22
N ILE A 8 -74.28 -20.61 10.63
CA ILE A 8 -73.88 -21.07 11.97
C ILE A 8 -74.30 -20.04 13.03
N ILE A 9 -74.06 -18.75 12.76
CA ILE A 9 -74.40 -17.66 13.68
C ILE A 9 -75.93 -17.53 13.82
N LEU A 10 -76.67 -17.64 12.72
CA LEU A 10 -78.14 -17.70 12.76
C LEU A 10 -78.62 -18.94 13.53
N GLY A 11 -77.99 -20.11 13.33
CA GLY A 11 -78.30 -21.33 14.06
C GLY A 11 -78.08 -21.23 15.58
N ILE A 12 -76.99 -20.57 16.01
CA ILE A 12 -76.72 -20.27 17.43
C ILE A 12 -77.77 -19.29 17.97
N PHE A 13 -78.09 -18.24 17.20
CA PHE A 13 -79.12 -17.27 17.57
C PHE A 13 -80.49 -17.92 17.78
N PHE A 14 -80.95 -18.75 16.84
CA PHE A 14 -82.23 -19.45 16.96
C PHE A 14 -82.22 -20.47 18.10
N SER A 15 -81.13 -21.21 18.30
CA SER A 15 -80.98 -22.14 19.44
C SER A 15 -81.07 -21.42 20.79
N LEU A 16 -80.39 -20.28 20.94
CA LEU A 16 -80.44 -19.48 22.17
C LEU A 16 -81.82 -18.84 22.38
N ALA A 17 -82.50 -18.41 21.31
CA ALA A 17 -83.87 -17.92 21.38
C ALA A 17 -84.83 -19.03 21.84
N ILE A 18 -84.67 -20.26 21.34
CA ILE A 18 -85.46 -21.44 21.76
C ILE A 18 -85.17 -21.82 23.22
N ILE A 19 -83.90 -21.82 23.65
CA ILE A 19 -83.53 -22.10 25.05
C ILE A 19 -84.14 -21.05 25.98
N THR A 20 -84.03 -19.77 25.61
CA THR A 20 -84.63 -18.66 26.37
C THR A 20 -86.15 -18.83 26.48
N PHE A 21 -86.80 -19.30 25.41
CA PHE A 21 -88.22 -19.62 25.42
C PHE A 21 -88.60 -20.80 26.33
N LEU A 22 -87.85 -21.90 26.28
CA LEU A 22 -88.11 -23.10 27.09
C LEU A 22 -87.93 -22.82 28.58
N ILE A 23 -86.88 -22.06 28.94
CA ILE A 23 -86.63 -21.63 30.32
C ILE A 23 -87.75 -20.69 30.78
N TYR A 24 -88.21 -19.79 29.91
CA TYR A 24 -89.29 -18.85 30.20
C TYR A 24 -90.62 -19.56 30.51
N ILE A 25 -91.01 -20.57 29.71
CA ILE A 25 -92.22 -21.37 29.96
C ILE A 25 -92.18 -22.04 31.34
N ARG A 26 -90.99 -22.42 31.81
CA ARG A 26 -90.82 -23.19 33.05
C ARG A 26 -90.78 -22.32 34.31
N GLU A 27 -90.21 -21.12 34.27
CA GLU A 27 -89.90 -20.32 35.47
C GLU A 27 -90.56 -18.92 35.51
N GLY A 28 -91.24 -18.48 34.44
CA GLY A 28 -92.16 -17.34 34.48
C GLY A 28 -91.56 -15.93 34.63
N LYS A 29 -90.24 -15.74 34.55
CA LYS A 29 -89.59 -14.41 34.63
C LYS A 29 -88.67 -14.12 33.42
N PRO A 30 -89.06 -13.26 32.47
CA PRO A 30 -88.33 -13.04 31.21
C PRO A 30 -87.06 -12.19 31.36
N THR A 31 -86.97 -11.37 32.41
CA THR A 31 -85.93 -10.34 32.57
C THR A 31 -84.52 -10.89 32.78
N TYR A 32 -84.36 -12.12 33.31
CA TYR A 32 -83.05 -12.71 33.62
C TYR A 32 -82.29 -13.26 32.39
N TYR A 33 -82.97 -13.63 31.31
CA TYR A 33 -82.36 -14.39 30.19
C TYR A 33 -82.13 -13.59 28.91
N SER A 34 -82.58 -12.35 28.87
CA SER A 34 -82.38 -11.39 27.79
C SER A 34 -80.90 -11.08 27.49
N HIS A 35 -79.98 -11.41 28.40
CA HIS A 35 -78.54 -11.32 28.15
C HIS A 35 -78.01 -12.34 27.14
N LEU A 36 -78.74 -13.44 26.88
CA LEU A 36 -78.35 -14.47 25.92
C LEU A 36 -78.34 -13.95 24.47
N TYR A 37 -79.12 -12.90 24.16
CA TYR A 37 -79.17 -12.27 22.85
C TYR A 37 -77.90 -11.45 22.52
N TYR A 38 -77.08 -11.07 23.52
CA TYR A 38 -75.82 -10.36 23.27
C TYR A 38 -74.75 -11.25 22.62
N ILE A 39 -74.74 -12.55 22.94
CA ILE A 39 -73.75 -13.51 22.45
C ILE A 39 -73.74 -13.56 20.90
N PRO A 40 -74.86 -13.83 20.21
CA PRO A 40 -74.87 -13.88 18.74
C PRO A 40 -74.59 -12.51 18.10
N ILE A 41 -74.96 -11.39 18.74
CA ILE A 41 -74.66 -10.03 18.25
C ILE A 41 -73.14 -9.78 18.26
N ILE A 42 -72.47 -10.09 19.37
CA ILE A 42 -71.03 -9.91 19.54
C ILE A 42 -70.27 -10.86 18.60
N VAL A 43 -70.67 -12.14 18.51
CA VAL A 43 -70.07 -13.11 17.58
C VAL A 43 -70.23 -12.65 16.13
N ALA A 44 -71.39 -12.12 15.74
CA ALA A 44 -71.61 -11.55 14.42
C ALA A 44 -70.71 -10.34 14.15
N ALA A 45 -70.46 -9.49 15.15
CA ALA A 45 -69.57 -8.35 15.03
C ALA A 45 -68.13 -8.78 14.74
N PHE A 46 -67.59 -9.73 15.52
CA PHE A 46 -66.22 -10.19 15.37
C PHE A 46 -65.96 -10.96 14.07
N TYR A 47 -66.89 -11.82 13.64
CA TYR A 47 -66.65 -12.71 12.51
C TYR A 47 -67.19 -12.19 11.17
N CYS A 48 -68.25 -11.40 11.20
CA CYS A 48 -68.96 -10.96 9.99
C CYS A 48 -68.92 -9.44 9.79
N GLY A 49 -68.57 -8.68 10.84
CA GLY A 49 -68.41 -7.23 10.82
C GLY A 49 -69.69 -6.46 11.14
N LEU A 50 -69.56 -5.13 11.20
CA LEU A 50 -70.59 -4.21 11.69
C LEU A 50 -71.96 -4.43 11.07
N ARG A 51 -72.03 -4.52 9.73
CA ARG A 51 -73.31 -4.69 9.00
C ARG A 51 -74.10 -5.93 9.45
N VAL A 52 -73.43 -7.06 9.66
CA VAL A 52 -74.10 -8.31 10.04
C VAL A 52 -74.50 -8.28 11.51
N SER A 53 -73.68 -7.70 12.40
CA SER A 53 -74.05 -7.53 13.81
C SER A 53 -75.28 -6.66 14.02
N LEU A 54 -75.45 -5.60 13.21
CA LEU A 54 -76.64 -4.75 13.22
C LEU A 54 -77.89 -5.53 12.79
N ILE A 55 -77.78 -6.34 11.74
CA ILE A 55 -78.89 -7.21 11.28
C ILE A 55 -79.30 -8.18 12.38
N VAL A 56 -78.33 -8.82 13.05
CA VAL A 56 -78.61 -9.75 14.17
C VAL A 56 -79.22 -9.03 15.37
N ALA A 57 -78.81 -7.80 15.67
CA ALA A 57 -79.39 -6.99 16.75
C ALA A 57 -80.82 -6.51 16.45
N ILE A 58 -81.11 -6.18 15.19
CA ILE A 58 -82.47 -5.87 14.72
C ILE A 58 -83.34 -7.12 14.85
N LEU A 59 -82.87 -8.28 14.38
CA LEU A 59 -83.59 -9.55 14.54
C LEU A 59 -83.83 -9.89 16.02
N ALA A 60 -82.83 -9.72 16.88
CA ALA A 60 -82.97 -9.89 18.33
C ALA A 60 -84.06 -8.98 18.90
N SER A 61 -84.10 -7.72 18.48
CA SER A 61 -85.10 -6.74 18.90
C SER A 61 -86.51 -7.11 18.43
N THR A 62 -86.64 -7.49 17.15
CA THR A 62 -87.91 -7.90 16.53
C THR A 62 -88.44 -9.20 17.12
N LEU A 63 -87.60 -10.11 17.59
CA LEU A 63 -88.03 -11.31 18.30
C LEU A 63 -88.36 -11.01 19.77
N TYR A 64 -87.58 -10.17 20.45
CA TYR A 64 -87.74 -9.89 21.88
C TYR A 64 -89.03 -9.11 22.23
N VAL A 65 -89.45 -8.18 21.35
CA VAL A 65 -90.59 -7.28 21.61
C VAL A 65 -91.97 -7.98 21.48
N PRO A 66 -92.30 -8.67 20.39
CA PRO A 66 -93.60 -9.36 20.23
C PRO A 66 -93.76 -10.54 21.18
N PHE A 67 -92.66 -11.21 21.55
CA PHE A 67 -92.68 -12.33 22.49
C PHE A 67 -93.18 -11.92 23.87
N ASN A 68 -92.72 -10.76 24.34
CA ASN A 68 -93.13 -10.19 25.62
C ASN A 68 -94.48 -9.46 25.55
N LEU A 69 -94.91 -8.92 24.40
CA LEU A 69 -96.21 -8.23 24.28
C LEU A 69 -97.39 -9.19 24.07
N THR A 70 -97.24 -10.18 23.18
CA THR A 70 -98.36 -11.02 22.72
C THR A 70 -98.65 -12.19 23.65
N LEU A 71 -97.60 -12.77 24.25
CA LEU A 71 -97.73 -13.95 25.12
C LEU A 71 -98.13 -13.55 26.55
N PHE A 72 -97.65 -12.38 27.01
CA PHE A 72 -97.89 -11.88 28.37
C PHE A 72 -99.31 -11.31 28.53
N SER A 73 -99.81 -10.59 27.52
CA SER A 73 -101.20 -10.09 27.49
C SER A 73 -102.23 -11.21 27.43
N LYS A 74 -101.90 -12.35 26.80
CA LYS A 74 -102.79 -13.52 26.71
C LYS A 74 -102.84 -14.39 27.97
N ILE A 75 -101.81 -14.38 28.82
CA ILE A 75 -101.70 -15.32 29.94
C ILE A 75 -101.95 -14.65 31.31
N PHE A 76 -101.58 -13.38 31.51
CA PHE A 76 -101.47 -12.83 32.87
C PHE A 76 -102.15 -11.49 33.15
N SER A 77 -103.04 -10.99 32.28
CA SER A 77 -103.92 -9.82 32.54
C SER A 77 -103.24 -8.66 33.32
N SER A 78 -101.99 -8.34 33.01
CA SER A 78 -101.21 -7.29 33.66
C SER A 78 -100.57 -6.37 32.62
N GLU A 79 -100.47 -5.08 32.95
CA GLU A 79 -99.83 -4.06 32.10
C GLU A 79 -98.33 -4.36 31.97
N VAL A 80 -97.90 -4.68 30.76
CA VAL A 80 -96.48 -4.80 30.43
C VAL A 80 -95.92 -3.38 30.32
N ALA A 81 -94.94 -3.02 31.17
CA ALA A 81 -94.22 -1.75 31.07
C ALA A 81 -93.44 -1.69 29.74
N THR A 82 -94.00 -1.02 28.74
CA THR A 82 -93.45 -0.84 27.38
C THR A 82 -92.09 -0.14 27.38
N GLU A 83 -91.82 0.69 28.38
CA GLU A 83 -90.56 1.44 28.53
C GLU A 83 -89.33 0.51 28.64
N GLY A 84 -89.43 -0.63 29.33
CA GLY A 84 -88.31 -1.56 29.50
C GLY A 84 -87.93 -2.33 28.23
N LEU A 85 -88.87 -2.50 27.29
CA LEU A 85 -88.65 -3.21 26.03
C LEU A 85 -87.89 -2.35 25.02
N ILE A 86 -88.27 -1.08 24.90
CA ILE A 86 -87.62 -0.11 24.00
C ILE A 86 -86.17 0.12 24.42
N VAL A 87 -85.93 0.30 25.73
CA VAL A 87 -84.59 0.45 26.29
C VAL A 87 -83.70 -0.74 25.91
N ARG A 88 -84.23 -1.97 25.94
CA ARG A 88 -83.44 -3.18 25.65
C ARG A 88 -83.05 -3.31 24.18
N SER A 89 -83.95 -2.96 23.26
CA SER A 89 -83.64 -2.91 21.82
C SER A 89 -82.56 -1.87 21.51
N ILE A 90 -82.61 -0.71 22.17
CA ILE A 90 -81.56 0.31 22.07
C ILE A 90 -80.22 -0.26 22.56
N VAL A 91 -80.21 -1.03 23.66
CA VAL A 91 -78.99 -1.66 24.17
C VAL A 91 -78.44 -2.71 23.19
N PHE A 92 -79.27 -3.53 22.54
CA PHE A 92 -78.80 -4.49 21.52
C PHE A 92 -78.13 -3.80 20.32
N LEU A 93 -78.75 -2.74 19.81
CA LEU A 93 -78.18 -1.92 18.74
C LEU A 93 -76.87 -1.26 19.16
N THR A 94 -76.81 -0.75 20.40
CA THR A 94 -75.59 -0.12 20.96
C THR A 94 -74.44 -1.12 21.06
N VAL A 95 -74.71 -2.34 21.56
CA VAL A 95 -73.70 -3.41 21.63
C VAL A 95 -73.21 -3.80 20.23
N ALA A 96 -74.10 -3.93 19.24
CA ALA A 96 -73.72 -4.22 17.86
C ALA A 96 -72.82 -3.12 17.26
N LEU A 97 -73.18 -1.85 17.48
CA LEU A 97 -72.38 -0.71 17.02
C LEU A 97 -70.99 -0.72 17.64
N VAL A 98 -70.88 -0.77 18.97
CA VAL A 98 -69.60 -0.72 19.69
C VAL A 98 -68.70 -1.88 19.29
N SER A 99 -69.25 -3.11 19.28
CA SER A 99 -68.50 -4.31 18.91
C SER A 99 -68.04 -4.26 17.45
N GLY A 100 -68.95 -3.89 16.54
CA GLY A 100 -68.66 -3.86 15.11
C GLY A 100 -67.64 -2.79 14.73
N PHE A 101 -67.75 -1.58 15.30
CA PHE A 101 -66.75 -0.53 15.12
C PHE A 101 -65.38 -0.93 15.68
N TYR A 102 -65.34 -1.55 16.87
CA TYR A 102 -64.10 -2.05 17.47
C TYR A 102 -63.39 -3.04 16.53
N THR A 103 -64.12 -4.04 16.00
CA THR A 103 -63.55 -5.03 15.07
C THR A 103 -63.06 -4.38 13.77
N GLU A 104 -63.77 -3.39 13.24
CA GLU A 104 -63.41 -2.71 11.99
C GLU A 104 -62.15 -1.83 12.15
N ILE A 105 -61.98 -1.21 13.32
CA ILE A 105 -60.77 -0.49 13.71
C ILE A 105 -59.59 -1.45 13.89
N GLU A 106 -59.77 -2.58 14.59
CA GLU A 106 -58.71 -3.57 14.77
C GLU A 106 -58.27 -4.20 13.45
N LYS A 107 -59.21 -4.48 12.55
CA LYS A 107 -58.90 -5.03 11.24
C LYS A 107 -58.02 -4.07 10.43
N LYS A 108 -58.36 -2.78 10.42
CA LYS A 108 -57.53 -1.73 9.79
C LYS A 108 -56.15 -1.61 10.45
N ARG A 109 -56.05 -1.77 11.76
CA ARG A 109 -54.75 -1.78 12.48
C ARG A 109 -53.90 -2.98 12.08
N LYS A 110 -54.50 -4.17 11.96
CA LYS A 110 -53.80 -5.41 11.60
C LYS A 110 -53.30 -5.41 10.16
N GLU A 111 -54.13 -4.98 9.21
CA GLU A 111 -53.74 -4.81 7.80
C GLU A 111 -52.58 -3.81 7.65
N LYS A 112 -52.57 -2.73 8.45
CA LYS A 112 -51.46 -1.75 8.48
C LYS A 112 -50.18 -2.30 9.11
N ALA A 113 -50.28 -3.22 10.08
CA ALA A 113 -49.13 -3.84 10.74
C ALA A 113 -48.48 -4.93 9.87
N GLU A 114 -49.26 -5.76 9.17
CA GLU A 114 -48.76 -6.81 8.27
C GLU A 114 -47.98 -6.21 7.07
N GLY A 115 -48.50 -5.15 6.44
CA GLY A 115 -47.76 -4.46 5.35
C GLY A 115 -46.44 -3.83 5.81
N CYS A 116 -46.36 -3.36 7.05
CA CYS A 116 -45.11 -2.81 7.61
C CYS A 116 -44.06 -3.90 7.92
N LEU A 117 -44.51 -5.14 8.21
CA LEU A 117 -43.65 -6.26 8.52
C LEU A 117 -43.01 -6.85 7.26
N ASP A 118 -43.76 -6.95 6.17
CA ASP A 118 -43.26 -7.42 4.87
C ASP A 118 -42.21 -6.45 4.30
N ASP A 119 -42.47 -5.14 4.36
CA ASP A 119 -41.50 -4.12 3.97
C ASP A 119 -40.22 -4.25 4.83
N TYR A 120 -40.35 -4.38 6.16
CA TYR A 120 -39.21 -4.54 7.07
C TYR A 120 -38.37 -5.80 6.80
N LEU A 121 -39.00 -6.95 6.58
CA LEU A 121 -38.30 -8.21 6.27
C LEU A 121 -37.60 -8.17 4.91
N PHE A 122 -38.21 -7.51 3.93
CA PHE A 122 -37.60 -7.27 2.63
C PHE A 122 -36.35 -6.37 2.74
N PHE A 123 -36.44 -5.29 3.52
CA PHE A 123 -35.31 -4.42 3.85
C PHE A 123 -34.17 -5.17 4.54
N GLN A 124 -34.46 -6.02 5.52
CA GLN A 124 -33.44 -6.78 6.26
C GLN A 124 -32.67 -7.77 5.36
N LYS A 125 -33.39 -8.47 4.46
CA LYS A 125 -32.80 -9.45 3.55
C LYS A 125 -31.84 -8.81 2.54
N ILE A 126 -32.16 -7.61 2.07
CA ILE A 126 -31.35 -6.91 1.06
C ILE A 126 -30.23 -6.10 1.71
N SER A 127 -30.46 -5.51 2.89
CA SER A 127 -29.41 -4.88 3.71
C SER A 127 -28.27 -5.86 4.00
N GLY A 128 -28.59 -7.13 4.30
CA GLY A 128 -27.57 -8.19 4.50
C GLY A 128 -26.72 -8.49 3.27
N SER A 129 -27.31 -8.48 2.06
CA SER A 129 -26.57 -8.69 0.80
C SER A 129 -25.69 -7.47 0.45
N ILE A 130 -26.23 -6.26 0.60
CA ILE A 130 -25.56 -4.98 0.33
C ILE A 130 -24.35 -4.79 1.27
N LEU A 131 -24.48 -5.15 2.55
CA LEU A 131 -23.39 -5.05 3.53
C LEU A 131 -22.24 -6.05 3.31
N SER A 132 -22.46 -7.10 2.51
CA SER A 132 -21.46 -8.16 2.27
C SER A 132 -20.52 -7.88 1.10
N THR A 133 -20.86 -6.93 0.23
CA THR A 133 -20.11 -6.63 -1.00
C THR A 133 -19.12 -5.48 -0.76
N LEU A 134 -17.82 -5.74 -0.94
CA LEU A 134 -16.76 -4.72 -0.90
C LEU A 134 -16.42 -4.14 -2.28
N ASP A 135 -16.99 -4.69 -3.35
CA ASP A 135 -16.86 -4.15 -4.71
C ASP A 135 -17.84 -2.99 -4.89
N LEU A 136 -17.30 -1.77 -4.93
CA LEU A 136 -18.08 -0.55 -5.08
C LEU A 136 -18.97 -0.56 -6.33
N GLU A 137 -18.50 -1.09 -7.46
CA GLU A 137 -19.28 -1.03 -8.71
C GLU A 137 -20.47 -1.97 -8.68
N LYS A 138 -20.28 -3.17 -8.12
CA LYS A 138 -21.35 -4.14 -7.93
C LYS A 138 -22.34 -3.67 -6.87
N LEU A 139 -21.83 -3.09 -5.79
CA LEU A 139 -22.63 -2.50 -4.72
C LEU A 139 -23.57 -1.42 -5.27
N LEU A 140 -23.05 -0.48 -6.06
CA LEU A 140 -23.86 0.60 -6.66
C LEU A 140 -24.97 0.07 -7.58
N ASP A 141 -24.71 -0.97 -8.37
CA ASP A 141 -25.73 -1.59 -9.23
C ASP A 141 -26.83 -2.27 -8.41
N GLU A 142 -26.47 -2.98 -7.34
CA GLU A 142 -27.42 -3.63 -6.44
C GLU A 142 -28.30 -2.62 -5.70
N ILE A 143 -27.71 -1.53 -5.21
CA ILE A 143 -28.41 -0.40 -4.57
C ILE A 143 -29.40 0.24 -5.52
N LEU A 144 -28.96 0.57 -6.74
CA LEU A 144 -29.80 1.26 -7.70
C LEU A 144 -30.98 0.38 -8.11
N LYS A 145 -30.71 -0.89 -8.42
CA LYS A 145 -31.75 -1.87 -8.73
C LYS A 145 -32.75 -2.02 -7.58
N PHE A 146 -32.27 -2.14 -6.34
CA PHE A 146 -33.11 -2.22 -5.16
C PHE A 146 -33.99 -0.99 -4.98
N SER A 147 -33.43 0.20 -5.19
CA SER A 147 -34.17 1.46 -5.12
C SER A 147 -35.29 1.52 -6.16
N CYS A 148 -35.03 1.05 -7.40
CA CYS A 148 -36.05 0.92 -8.44
C CYS A 148 -37.12 -0.13 -8.10
N ASP A 149 -36.76 -1.25 -7.44
CA ASP A 149 -37.69 -2.32 -7.11
C ASP A 149 -38.64 -1.93 -5.95
N ILE A 150 -38.16 -1.14 -4.98
CA ILE A 150 -38.97 -0.66 -3.83
C ILE A 150 -39.89 0.49 -4.23
N ILE A 151 -39.37 1.45 -5.00
CA ILE A 151 -40.12 2.64 -5.37
C ILE A 151 -41.00 2.30 -6.59
N LYS A 152 -42.27 2.01 -6.32
CA LYS A 152 -43.22 1.65 -7.38
C LYS A 152 -43.35 2.77 -8.40
N GLY A 153 -43.38 2.40 -9.67
CA GLY A 153 -43.47 3.37 -10.77
C GLY A 153 -42.11 3.88 -11.26
N THR A 154 -40.98 3.42 -10.73
CA THR A 154 -39.68 3.71 -11.33
C THR A 154 -39.51 2.98 -12.67
N GLU A 155 -39.21 3.74 -13.73
CA GLU A 155 -38.87 3.20 -15.06
C GLU A 155 -37.36 3.24 -15.33
N ARG A 156 -36.67 4.26 -14.79
CA ARG A 156 -35.23 4.45 -14.95
C ARG A 156 -34.59 5.01 -13.68
N GLY A 157 -33.29 4.82 -13.52
CA GLY A 157 -32.54 5.33 -12.38
C GLY A 157 -31.06 5.57 -12.65
N LEU A 158 -30.46 6.46 -11.86
CA LEU A 158 -29.07 6.89 -11.96
C LEU A 158 -28.48 7.06 -10.56
N ILE A 159 -27.20 6.73 -10.39
CA ILE A 159 -26.40 7.20 -9.26
C ILE A 159 -25.31 8.12 -9.79
N LEU A 160 -25.26 9.35 -9.27
CA LEU A 160 -24.27 10.36 -9.64
C LEU A 160 -23.37 10.68 -8.44
N PHE A 161 -22.08 10.82 -8.68
CA PHE A 161 -21.10 11.26 -7.68
C PHE A 161 -20.50 12.60 -8.07
N LYS A 162 -20.26 13.44 -7.07
CA LYS A 162 -19.53 14.69 -7.25
C LYS A 162 -18.05 14.38 -7.51
N GLY A 163 -17.50 14.91 -8.60
CA GLY A 163 -16.08 14.77 -8.93
C GLY A 163 -15.19 15.79 -8.18
N ASP A 164 -13.88 15.54 -8.21
CA ASP A 164 -12.89 16.23 -7.37
C ASP A 164 -12.72 17.73 -7.70
N GLN A 165 -13.02 18.15 -8.93
CA GLN A 165 -12.85 19.54 -9.40
C GLN A 165 -14.12 20.41 -9.27
N GLY A 166 -15.16 19.93 -8.58
CA GLY A 166 -16.35 20.72 -8.23
C GLY A 166 -17.37 20.97 -9.34
N ASN A 167 -16.96 20.90 -10.63
CA ASN A 167 -17.83 21.00 -11.81
C ASN A 167 -17.91 19.68 -12.62
N THR A 168 -17.36 18.60 -12.09
CA THR A 168 -17.41 17.28 -12.71
C THR A 168 -18.39 16.37 -11.99
N VAL A 169 -19.11 15.55 -12.75
CA VAL A 169 -20.06 14.56 -12.25
C VAL A 169 -19.65 13.20 -12.80
N LYS A 170 -19.52 12.20 -11.93
CA LYS A 170 -19.25 10.82 -12.32
C LYS A 170 -20.52 10.00 -12.25
N ILE A 171 -20.82 9.26 -13.31
CA ILE A 171 -21.94 8.32 -13.34
C ILE A 171 -21.50 7.02 -12.66
N GLY A 172 -22.03 6.75 -11.47
CA GLY A 172 -21.67 5.59 -10.66
C GLY A 172 -22.38 4.30 -11.10
N SER A 173 -23.67 4.40 -11.39
CA SER A 173 -24.50 3.27 -11.88
C SER A 173 -25.71 3.79 -12.64
N VAL A 174 -26.28 2.94 -13.49
CA VAL A 174 -27.43 3.25 -14.35
C VAL A 174 -28.43 2.09 -14.39
N TYR A 175 -29.71 2.41 -14.45
CA TYR A 175 -30.83 1.46 -14.60
C TYR A 175 -31.79 1.97 -15.66
N GLY A 176 -32.09 1.16 -16.67
CA GLY A 176 -32.95 1.58 -17.79
C GLY A 176 -32.29 2.54 -18.79
N TYR A 177 -30.97 2.73 -18.71
CA TYR A 177 -30.12 3.46 -19.67
C TYR A 177 -29.07 2.53 -20.31
N SER A 178 -28.34 3.03 -21.32
CA SER A 178 -27.20 2.31 -21.90
C SER A 178 -26.13 2.03 -20.84
N LYS A 179 -25.63 0.78 -20.79
CA LYS A 179 -24.58 0.37 -19.84
C LYS A 179 -23.25 1.11 -20.07
N GLU A 180 -23.02 1.60 -21.28
CA GLU A 180 -21.80 2.35 -21.67
C GLU A 180 -21.68 3.69 -20.93
N MET A 181 -22.78 4.19 -20.36
CA MET A 181 -22.79 5.40 -19.55
C MET A 181 -22.10 5.22 -18.18
N LYS A 182 -22.06 4.00 -17.65
CA LYS A 182 -21.49 3.71 -16.33
C LYS A 182 -19.99 4.05 -16.32
N GLY A 183 -19.55 4.79 -15.30
CA GLY A 183 -18.15 5.17 -15.11
C GLY A 183 -17.70 6.43 -15.86
N ARG A 184 -18.53 6.98 -16.77
CA ARG A 184 -18.22 8.24 -17.47
C ARG A 184 -18.13 9.41 -16.48
N VAL A 185 -17.17 10.30 -16.72
CA VAL A 185 -17.04 11.58 -16.03
C VAL A 185 -17.46 12.67 -17.01
N VAL A 186 -18.44 13.47 -16.61
CA VAL A 186 -18.99 14.57 -17.40
C VAL A 186 -18.58 15.87 -16.72
N GLU A 187 -17.91 16.74 -17.47
CA GLU A 187 -17.68 18.13 -17.06
C GLU A 187 -18.87 18.95 -17.53
N SER A 188 -19.44 19.76 -16.66
CA SER A 188 -20.55 20.62 -17.03
C SER A 188 -20.39 22.03 -16.48
N THR A 189 -20.78 22.97 -17.31
CA THR A 189 -20.73 24.41 -17.04
C THR A 189 -22.03 24.93 -16.42
N ASP A 190 -23.03 24.07 -16.26
CA ASP A 190 -24.33 24.44 -15.73
C ASP A 190 -24.23 24.73 -14.21
N PRO A 191 -24.49 25.97 -13.76
CA PRO A 191 -24.50 26.30 -12.35
C PRO A 191 -25.54 25.49 -11.55
N HIS A 192 -26.55 24.92 -12.22
CA HIS A 192 -27.59 24.12 -11.57
C HIS A 192 -27.14 22.72 -11.14
N ILE A 193 -26.06 22.17 -11.70
CA ILE A 193 -25.48 20.90 -11.21
C ILE A 193 -25.03 20.99 -9.76
N LYS A 194 -24.66 22.18 -9.29
CA LYS A 194 -24.33 22.39 -7.88
C LYS A 194 -25.54 22.15 -6.97
N TYR A 195 -26.77 22.35 -7.45
CA TYR A 195 -27.98 22.12 -6.64
C TYR A 195 -28.23 20.63 -6.39
N LEU A 196 -27.85 19.73 -7.32
CA LEU A 196 -27.94 18.27 -7.13
C LEU A 196 -27.20 17.77 -5.89
N PHE A 197 -26.15 18.50 -5.47
CA PHE A 197 -25.32 18.13 -4.31
C PHE A 197 -25.45 19.13 -3.14
N GLN A 198 -26.52 19.93 -3.09
CA GLN A 198 -26.79 20.87 -1.99
C GLN A 198 -27.84 20.35 -1.01
N SER A 199 -28.89 19.68 -1.50
CA SER A 199 -29.94 19.15 -0.63
C SER A 199 -29.41 17.99 0.21
N LYS A 200 -29.79 17.96 1.49
CA LYS A 200 -29.51 16.83 2.40
C LYS A 200 -30.72 15.90 2.60
N GLU A 201 -31.84 16.21 1.96
CA GLU A 201 -33.08 15.46 2.08
C GLU A 201 -33.62 15.07 0.69
N ALA A 202 -34.28 13.92 0.63
CA ALA A 202 -34.93 13.43 -0.58
C ALA A 202 -36.05 14.37 -1.03
N SER A 203 -36.13 14.59 -2.35
CA SER A 203 -37.03 15.56 -2.97
C SER A 203 -37.81 14.93 -4.11
N VAL A 204 -39.08 15.34 -4.26
CA VAL A 204 -39.96 14.91 -5.36
C VAL A 204 -40.23 16.10 -6.28
N PHE A 205 -39.97 15.91 -7.57
CA PHE A 205 -40.15 16.92 -8.61
C PHE A 205 -41.31 16.51 -9.52
N LEU A 206 -42.39 17.30 -9.47
CA LEU A 206 -43.60 17.16 -10.27
C LEU A 206 -43.92 18.48 -11.00
N GLY A 207 -44.68 18.41 -12.09
CA GLY A 207 -45.20 19.60 -12.78
C GLY A 207 -44.11 20.56 -13.27
N SER A 208 -44.27 21.87 -13.06
CA SER A 208 -43.31 22.89 -13.54
C SER A 208 -41.93 22.83 -12.87
N LYS A 209 -41.83 22.25 -11.66
CA LYS A 209 -40.57 22.09 -10.91
C LYS A 209 -39.62 21.08 -11.53
N ILE A 210 -40.11 20.22 -12.43
CA ILE A 210 -39.26 19.25 -13.12
C ILE A 210 -38.37 19.89 -14.19
N ASN A 211 -38.74 21.05 -14.72
CA ASN A 211 -38.06 21.64 -15.88
C ASN A 211 -36.60 22.02 -15.59
N GLU A 212 -36.32 22.51 -14.38
CA GLU A 212 -34.95 22.78 -13.92
C GLU A 212 -34.13 21.49 -13.82
N HIS A 213 -34.75 20.42 -13.30
CA HIS A 213 -34.11 19.10 -13.20
C HIS A 213 -33.87 18.46 -14.57
N ARG A 214 -34.79 18.63 -15.55
CA ARG A 214 -34.61 18.14 -16.92
C ARG A 214 -33.43 18.83 -17.61
N HIS A 215 -33.29 20.15 -17.43
CA HIS A 215 -32.17 20.91 -17.98
C HIS A 215 -30.83 20.38 -17.47
N CYS A 216 -30.72 20.18 -16.16
CA CYS A 216 -29.52 19.66 -15.52
C CYS A 216 -29.15 18.26 -16.04
N LEU A 217 -30.12 17.36 -16.17
CA LEU A 217 -29.88 16.00 -16.70
C LEU A 217 -29.51 16.00 -18.18
N SER A 218 -30.04 16.91 -18.99
CA SER A 218 -29.73 16.99 -20.42
C SER A 218 -28.25 17.27 -20.71
N GLN A 219 -27.53 17.85 -19.75
CA GLN A 219 -26.09 18.09 -19.82
C GLN A 219 -25.26 16.85 -19.41
N ILE A 220 -25.87 15.89 -18.72
CA ILE A 220 -25.22 14.69 -18.18
C ILE A 220 -25.51 13.46 -19.05
N LEU A 221 -26.73 13.37 -19.58
CA LEU A 221 -27.20 12.24 -20.39
C LEU A 221 -26.79 12.40 -21.86
N GLU A 222 -26.47 11.29 -22.52
CA GLU A 222 -26.06 11.28 -23.93
C GLU A 222 -27.22 11.61 -24.89
N ASN A 223 -28.45 11.19 -24.56
CA ASN A 223 -29.63 11.42 -25.37
C ASN A 223 -30.57 12.43 -24.68
N PRO A 224 -30.85 13.60 -25.30
CA PRO A 224 -31.73 14.61 -24.73
C PRO A 224 -33.16 14.12 -24.44
N GLU A 225 -33.68 13.13 -25.19
CA GLU A 225 -35.00 12.55 -24.94
C GLU A 225 -35.06 11.82 -23.58
N ASP A 226 -33.94 11.27 -23.13
CA ASP A 226 -33.85 10.56 -21.85
C ASP A 226 -33.93 11.49 -20.64
N SER A 227 -33.81 12.81 -20.86
CA SER A 227 -34.01 13.85 -19.84
C SER A 227 -35.47 14.27 -19.67
N LYS A 228 -36.40 13.83 -20.54
CA LYS A 228 -37.81 14.24 -20.53
C LYS A 228 -38.69 13.44 -19.57
N SER A 229 -38.21 13.17 -18.35
CA SER A 229 -38.99 12.45 -17.33
C SER A 229 -40.27 13.22 -16.95
N ALA A 230 -41.39 12.53 -16.75
CA ALA A 230 -42.68 13.11 -16.35
C ALA A 230 -42.75 13.42 -14.85
N SER A 231 -42.08 12.61 -14.03
CA SER A 231 -41.84 12.82 -12.60
C SER A 231 -40.45 12.30 -12.20
N VAL A 232 -39.86 12.91 -11.16
CA VAL A 232 -38.53 12.53 -10.64
C VAL A 232 -38.56 12.51 -9.11
N ILE A 233 -37.85 11.55 -8.54
CA ILE A 233 -37.51 11.52 -7.13
C ILE A 233 -35.99 11.42 -6.98
N GLU A 234 -35.41 12.23 -6.10
CA GLU A 234 -33.97 12.22 -5.84
C GLU A 234 -33.72 12.06 -4.34
N ALA A 235 -32.61 11.40 -3.99
CA ALA A 235 -32.16 11.28 -2.61
C ALA A 235 -30.63 11.44 -2.53
N PRO A 236 -30.13 12.33 -1.65
CA PRO A 236 -28.70 12.60 -1.53
C PRO A 236 -27.96 11.52 -0.73
N ILE A 237 -26.83 11.07 -1.26
CA ILE A 237 -25.89 10.17 -0.57
C ILE A 237 -24.97 11.06 0.29
N VAL A 238 -25.20 11.04 1.60
CA VAL A 238 -24.48 11.86 2.58
C VAL A 238 -23.59 11.00 3.45
N PHE A 239 -22.28 11.30 3.46
CA PHE A 239 -21.34 10.75 4.43
C PHE A 239 -20.26 11.78 4.77
N GLY A 240 -19.81 11.77 6.02
CA GLY A 240 -18.89 12.80 6.53
C GLY A 240 -19.48 14.22 6.58
N GLY A 241 -20.82 14.35 6.68
CA GLY A 241 -21.52 15.64 6.78
C GLY A 241 -21.75 16.40 5.47
N CYS A 242 -21.26 15.87 4.35
CA CYS A 242 -21.35 16.45 3.01
C CYS A 242 -22.09 15.52 2.04
N VAL A 243 -22.80 16.11 1.07
CA VAL A 243 -23.41 15.36 -0.05
C VAL A 243 -22.31 14.97 -1.02
N ARG A 244 -22.14 13.67 -1.24
CA ARG A 244 -21.06 13.09 -2.06
C ARG A 244 -21.60 12.49 -3.35
N GLY A 245 -22.86 12.08 -3.34
CA GLY A 245 -23.59 11.61 -4.51
C GLY A 245 -25.08 11.86 -4.39
N VAL A 246 -25.83 11.50 -5.43
CA VAL A 246 -27.30 11.55 -5.46
C VAL A 246 -27.81 10.33 -6.23
N ILE A 247 -28.86 9.70 -5.71
CA ILE A 247 -29.64 8.69 -6.42
C ILE A 247 -30.84 9.40 -7.02
N ILE A 248 -31.08 9.19 -8.32
CA ILE A 248 -32.19 9.81 -9.04
C ILE A 248 -33.00 8.69 -9.70
N LEU A 249 -34.31 8.66 -9.45
CA LEU A 249 -35.24 7.73 -10.08
C LEU A 249 -36.29 8.50 -10.89
N HIS A 250 -36.64 7.95 -12.04
CA HIS A 250 -37.46 8.61 -13.05
C HIS A 250 -38.66 7.74 -13.43
N ASN A 251 -39.77 8.42 -13.73
CA ASN A 251 -40.85 7.87 -14.53
C ASN A 251 -41.03 8.75 -15.77
N MET A 252 -41.05 8.15 -16.96
CA MET A 252 -41.15 8.88 -18.23
C MET A 252 -42.60 9.17 -18.63
N SER A 253 -43.56 8.45 -18.05
CA SER A 253 -44.95 8.38 -18.52
C SER A 253 -45.96 9.09 -17.60
N SER A 254 -45.79 9.00 -16.28
CA SER A 254 -46.74 9.51 -15.27
C SER A 254 -46.17 10.72 -14.52
N HIS A 255 -47.00 11.77 -14.42
CA HIS A 255 -46.67 13.03 -13.75
C HIS A 255 -46.85 13.01 -12.22
N ASP A 256 -47.41 11.95 -11.67
CA ASP A 256 -47.75 11.76 -10.27
C ASP A 256 -47.28 10.39 -9.74
N ALA A 257 -46.29 9.79 -10.40
CA ALA A 257 -45.79 8.45 -10.08
C ALA A 257 -45.14 8.35 -8.69
N PHE A 258 -44.67 9.47 -8.13
CA PHE A 258 -43.94 9.52 -6.86
C PHE A 258 -44.64 10.42 -5.84
N SER A 259 -44.62 9.98 -4.58
CA SER A 259 -45.17 10.68 -3.43
C SER A 259 -44.10 11.04 -2.41
N GLN A 260 -44.42 11.90 -1.43
CA GLN A 260 -43.51 12.19 -0.31
C GLN A 260 -43.21 10.94 0.53
N LYS A 261 -44.10 9.95 0.54
CA LYS A 261 -43.85 8.68 1.22
C LYS A 261 -42.72 7.91 0.52
N ASP A 262 -42.66 7.96 -0.80
CA ASP A 262 -41.60 7.35 -1.60
C ASP A 262 -40.27 8.06 -1.36
N ALA A 263 -40.28 9.39 -1.19
CA ALA A 263 -39.08 10.16 -0.86
C ALA A 263 -38.50 9.76 0.50
N ASN A 264 -39.35 9.64 1.52
CA ASN A 264 -38.93 9.21 2.86
C ASN A 264 -38.40 7.76 2.85
N LEU A 265 -38.97 6.91 2.00
CA LEU A 265 -38.53 5.53 1.84
C LEU A 265 -37.17 5.46 1.15
N LEU A 266 -36.98 6.20 0.05
CA LEU A 266 -35.71 6.30 -0.66
C LEU A 266 -34.62 6.93 0.22
N GLN A 267 -34.95 7.96 1.00
CA GLN A 267 -34.04 8.55 1.99
C GLN A 267 -33.53 7.50 2.98
N SER A 268 -34.42 6.66 3.53
CA SER A 268 -34.06 5.61 4.48
C SER A 268 -33.15 4.55 3.84
N VAL A 269 -33.38 4.19 2.57
CA VAL A 269 -32.52 3.29 1.79
C VAL A 269 -31.13 3.89 1.63
N VAL A 270 -31.07 5.14 1.17
CA VAL A 270 -29.80 5.84 0.89
C VAL A 270 -28.97 6.02 2.15
N GLU A 271 -29.58 6.30 3.30
CA GLU A 271 -28.89 6.42 4.59
C GLU A 271 -28.21 5.12 5.02
N GLN A 272 -28.88 3.97 4.88
CA GLN A 272 -28.28 2.67 5.20
C GLN A 272 -27.14 2.31 4.24
N VAL A 273 -27.31 2.68 2.97
CA VAL A 273 -26.38 2.37 1.89
C VAL A 273 -25.14 3.26 1.90
N ALA A 274 -25.27 4.53 2.30
CA ALA A 274 -24.17 5.49 2.33
C ALA A 274 -22.98 4.98 3.16
N VAL A 275 -23.26 4.25 4.25
CA VAL A 275 -22.24 3.62 5.11
C VAL A 275 -21.48 2.53 4.33
N SER A 276 -22.18 1.68 3.59
CA SER A 276 -21.56 0.63 2.77
C SER A 276 -20.72 1.20 1.64
N ILE A 277 -21.20 2.27 0.97
CA ILE A 277 -20.43 3.01 -0.05
C ILE A 277 -19.15 3.57 0.56
N GLN A 278 -19.25 4.24 1.71
CA GLN A 278 -18.09 4.79 2.42
C GLN A 278 -17.07 3.70 2.78
N ASN A 279 -17.53 2.55 3.27
CA ASN A 279 -16.67 1.42 3.62
C ASN A 279 -15.97 0.84 2.39
N ALA A 280 -16.70 0.66 1.28
CA ALA A 280 -16.14 0.16 0.03
C ALA A 280 -15.10 1.12 -0.57
N GLU A 281 -15.36 2.43 -0.54
CA GLU A 281 -14.41 3.47 -0.95
C GLU A 281 -13.14 3.46 -0.09
N LEU A 282 -13.29 3.40 1.23
CA LEU A 282 -12.18 3.35 2.17
C LEU A 282 -11.34 2.09 1.97
N TYR A 283 -11.99 0.94 1.77
CA TYR A 283 -11.32 -0.33 1.52
C TYR A 283 -10.53 -0.31 0.21
N LYS A 284 -11.14 0.18 -0.88
CA LYS A 284 -10.46 0.34 -2.18
C LYS A 284 -9.25 1.26 -2.08
N GLY A 285 -9.39 2.41 -1.42
CA GLY A 285 -8.28 3.32 -1.18
C GLY A 285 -7.16 2.71 -0.33
N THR A 286 -7.52 1.89 0.66
CA THR A 286 -6.56 1.16 1.49
C THR A 286 -5.81 0.10 0.67
N GLN A 287 -6.50 -0.65 -0.19
CA GLN A 287 -5.86 -1.64 -1.07
C GLN A 287 -4.89 -1.00 -2.07
N GLN A 288 -5.28 0.13 -2.69
CA GLN A 288 -4.41 0.86 -3.61
C GLN A 288 -3.12 1.31 -2.89
N LYS A 289 -3.25 1.93 -1.71
CA LYS A 289 -2.10 2.32 -0.90
C LYS A 289 -1.22 1.13 -0.49
N ALA A 290 -1.82 -0.02 -0.16
CA ALA A 290 -1.06 -1.22 0.20
C ALA A 290 -0.27 -1.79 -1.00
N ALA A 291 -0.86 -1.77 -2.20
CA ALA A 291 -0.19 -2.19 -3.42
C ALA A 291 0.99 -1.26 -3.76
N GLU A 292 0.79 0.06 -3.69
CA GLU A 292 1.87 1.05 -3.82
C GLU A 292 3.00 0.81 -2.82
N PHE A 293 2.65 0.57 -1.54
CA PHE A 293 3.65 0.31 -0.50
C PHE A 293 4.41 -0.99 -0.73
N THR A 294 3.75 -2.04 -1.24
CA THR A 294 4.39 -3.32 -1.58
C THR A 294 5.42 -3.13 -2.69
N ILE A 295 5.08 -2.37 -3.73
CA ILE A 295 6.02 -2.05 -4.81
C ILE A 295 7.22 -1.28 -4.25
N LEU A 296 6.98 -0.26 -3.43
CA LEU A 296 8.05 0.51 -2.79
C LEU A 296 8.94 -0.35 -1.89
N TYR A 297 8.35 -1.29 -1.13
CA TYR A 297 9.07 -2.19 -0.25
C TYR A 297 9.95 -3.18 -1.02
N GLU A 298 9.41 -3.81 -2.07
CA GLU A 298 10.18 -4.74 -2.91
C GLU A 298 11.34 -4.03 -3.61
N VAL A 299 11.08 -2.83 -4.14
CA VAL A 299 12.10 -1.97 -4.74
C VAL A 299 13.17 -1.58 -3.71
N GLY A 300 12.76 -1.14 -2.51
CA GLY A 300 13.68 -0.79 -1.43
C GLY A 300 14.51 -1.97 -0.92
N LYS A 301 13.93 -3.17 -0.84
CA LYS A 301 14.61 -4.41 -0.46
C LYS A 301 15.66 -4.81 -1.49
N ALA A 302 15.32 -4.74 -2.79
CA ALA A 302 16.26 -5.00 -3.87
C ALA A 302 17.43 -3.99 -3.89
N PHE A 303 17.19 -2.74 -3.45
CA PHE A 303 18.25 -1.76 -3.30
C PHE A 303 19.17 -2.06 -2.12
N ALA A 304 18.63 -2.54 -1.01
CA ALA A 304 19.42 -2.88 0.18
C ALA A 304 20.33 -4.11 0.00
N SER A 305 20.05 -4.99 -0.97
CA SER A 305 20.83 -6.22 -1.18
C SER A 305 22.14 -6.04 -1.95
N THR A 306 22.44 -4.83 -2.43
CA THR A 306 23.65 -4.54 -3.20
C THR A 306 24.41 -3.35 -2.60
N LEU A 307 25.59 -3.61 -2.03
CA LEU A 307 26.49 -2.56 -1.52
C LEU A 307 27.34 -1.91 -2.62
N ASP A 308 27.38 -2.51 -3.82
CA ASP A 308 28.08 -1.97 -4.99
C ASP A 308 27.25 -0.84 -5.61
N LEU A 309 27.72 0.40 -5.43
CA LEU A 309 27.05 1.60 -5.90
C LEU A 309 26.76 1.57 -7.41
N GLU A 310 27.68 1.06 -8.23
CA GLU A 310 27.48 1.01 -9.68
C GLU A 310 26.38 0.02 -10.06
N LYS A 311 26.40 -1.19 -9.49
CA LYS A 311 25.36 -2.20 -9.74
C LYS A 311 24.00 -1.71 -9.26
N LEU A 312 23.95 -1.08 -8.09
CA LEU A 312 22.73 -0.48 -7.53
C LEU A 312 22.14 0.56 -8.49
N LEU A 313 22.94 1.52 -8.96
CA LEU A 313 22.50 2.58 -9.88
C LEU A 313 21.95 2.04 -11.21
N ASN A 314 22.60 1.03 -11.78
CA ASN A 314 22.13 0.42 -13.03
C ASN A 314 20.81 -0.35 -12.82
N PHE A 315 20.70 -1.10 -11.73
CA PHE A 315 19.48 -1.83 -11.38
C PHE A 315 18.30 -0.87 -11.13
N MET A 316 18.52 0.21 -10.39
CA MET A 316 17.53 1.27 -10.14
C MET A 316 17.01 1.88 -11.44
N LEU A 317 17.94 2.25 -12.32
CA LEU A 317 17.60 2.86 -13.59
C LEU A 317 16.76 1.91 -14.45
N GLU A 318 17.14 0.63 -14.50
CA GLU A 318 16.39 -0.40 -15.24
C GLU A 318 14.98 -0.61 -14.69
N CYS A 319 14.82 -0.65 -13.37
CA CYS A 319 13.51 -0.74 -12.72
C CYS A 319 12.61 0.46 -13.07
N CYS A 320 13.15 1.68 -13.03
CA CYS A 320 12.41 2.89 -13.40
C CYS A 320 12.00 2.86 -14.87
N LEU A 321 12.90 2.49 -15.78
CA LEU A 321 12.61 2.44 -17.21
C LEU A 321 11.54 1.41 -17.56
N ASN A 322 11.58 0.22 -16.95
CA ASN A 322 10.59 -0.82 -17.19
C ASN A 322 9.21 -0.42 -16.66
N THR A 323 9.16 0.14 -15.46
CA THR A 323 7.88 0.52 -14.81
C THR A 323 7.21 1.70 -15.52
N MET A 324 8.01 2.63 -16.05
CA MET A 324 7.53 3.82 -16.74
C MET A 324 7.47 3.64 -18.27
N GLU A 325 7.70 2.42 -18.77
CA GLU A 325 7.79 2.05 -20.19
C GLU A 325 8.55 3.10 -21.03
N ALA A 326 9.71 3.51 -20.51
CA ALA A 326 10.56 4.54 -21.10
C ALA A 326 11.78 3.91 -21.79
N ASP A 327 12.29 4.56 -22.86
CA ASP A 327 13.36 4.02 -23.70
C ASP A 327 14.74 4.60 -23.38
N THR A 328 14.80 5.70 -22.63
CA THR A 328 16.05 6.36 -22.25
C THR A 328 16.04 6.82 -20.80
N GLY A 329 17.20 6.74 -20.14
CA GLY A 329 17.35 7.36 -18.83
C GLY A 329 18.80 7.42 -18.36
N SER A 330 19.02 8.25 -17.35
CA SER A 330 20.30 8.41 -16.67
C SER A 330 20.13 8.73 -15.19
N ILE A 331 21.09 8.28 -14.38
CA ILE A 331 21.28 8.76 -13.02
C ILE A 331 22.60 9.50 -12.97
N MET A 332 22.54 10.74 -12.48
CA MET A 332 23.69 11.61 -12.31
C MET A 332 23.90 11.92 -10.83
N LEU A 333 25.10 11.67 -10.30
CA LEU A 333 25.44 12.04 -8.93
C LEU A 333 26.16 13.38 -8.89
N LEU A 334 25.86 14.17 -7.86
CA LEU A 334 26.48 15.47 -7.64
C LEU A 334 27.80 15.29 -6.88
N ASP A 335 28.89 15.70 -7.52
CA ASP A 335 30.17 15.88 -6.86
C ASP A 335 30.18 17.28 -6.22
N LYS A 336 30.08 17.32 -4.89
CA LYS A 336 30.02 18.58 -4.14
C LYS A 336 31.32 19.36 -4.17
N ASN A 337 32.46 18.70 -4.37
CA ASN A 337 33.76 19.35 -4.38
C ASN A 337 33.96 20.15 -5.67
N THR A 338 33.55 19.58 -6.80
CA THR A 338 33.63 20.24 -8.11
C THR A 338 32.36 21.00 -8.47
N ASN A 339 31.29 20.81 -7.72
CA ASN A 339 29.92 21.26 -8.01
C ASN A 339 29.45 20.83 -9.41
N THR A 340 29.71 19.56 -9.76
CA THR A 340 29.35 19.01 -11.07
C THR A 340 28.59 17.70 -10.97
N LEU A 341 27.63 17.51 -11.87
CA LEU A 341 26.90 16.27 -12.05
C LEU A 341 27.68 15.34 -12.99
N LYS A 342 27.94 14.11 -12.56
CA LYS A 342 28.57 13.07 -13.35
C LYS A 342 27.56 11.97 -13.65
N ILE A 343 27.58 11.42 -14.86
CA ILE A 343 26.71 10.30 -15.23
C ILE A 343 27.28 9.01 -14.63
N ASN A 344 26.56 8.40 -13.69
CA ASN A 344 26.97 7.16 -13.03
C ASN A 344 26.21 5.93 -13.58
N ALA A 345 24.97 6.11 -14.05
CA ALA A 345 24.22 5.08 -14.77
C ALA A 345 23.50 5.68 -15.97
N ALA A 346 23.42 4.92 -17.07
CA ALA A 346 22.76 5.35 -18.30
C ALA A 346 22.28 4.14 -19.12
N LYS A 347 21.07 4.23 -19.70
CA LYS A 347 20.50 3.22 -20.59
C LYS A 347 19.73 3.90 -21.71
N GLY A 348 19.82 3.35 -22.94
CA GLY A 348 19.30 4.00 -24.14
C GLY A 348 20.07 5.26 -24.57
N ILE A 349 21.24 5.49 -23.98
CA ILE A 349 22.14 6.63 -24.22
C ILE A 349 23.46 6.10 -24.80
N ASN A 350 24.10 6.87 -25.70
CA ASN A 350 25.37 6.47 -26.32
C ASN A 350 26.47 6.26 -25.25
N LYS A 351 27.12 5.07 -25.26
CA LYS A 351 28.01 4.61 -24.18
C LYS A 351 29.24 5.51 -23.94
N GLU A 352 29.63 6.32 -24.93
CA GLU A 352 30.76 7.27 -24.84
C GLU A 352 30.55 8.45 -23.87
N THR A 353 29.37 8.61 -23.26
CA THR A 353 29.08 9.70 -22.30
C THR A 353 29.19 9.30 -20.82
N LYS A 354 29.36 8.02 -20.50
CA LYS A 354 29.52 7.54 -19.11
C LYS A 354 30.87 8.02 -18.57
N GLY A 355 30.88 8.79 -17.48
CA GLY A 355 32.09 9.34 -16.85
C GLY A 355 32.77 10.54 -17.53
N VAL A 356 32.39 10.89 -18.78
CA VAL A 356 32.98 12.00 -19.56
C VAL A 356 32.15 13.28 -19.46
N THR A 357 30.83 13.17 -19.34
CA THR A 357 29.94 14.33 -19.25
C THR A 357 29.85 14.81 -17.80
N SER A 358 30.53 15.92 -17.51
CA SER A 358 30.46 16.66 -16.25
C SER A 358 29.69 17.96 -16.49
N LEU A 359 28.51 18.10 -15.90
CA LEU A 359 27.66 19.30 -16.07
C LEU A 359 27.69 20.14 -14.81
N LYS A 360 27.87 21.45 -14.91
CA LYS A 360 27.63 22.33 -13.76
C LYS A 360 26.14 22.48 -13.51
N GLN A 361 25.79 22.85 -12.28
CA GLN A 361 24.44 23.28 -11.97
C GLN A 361 24.02 24.42 -12.90
N GLY A 362 22.80 24.33 -13.44
CA GLY A 362 22.22 25.28 -14.41
C GLY A 362 22.57 25.05 -15.90
N GLU A 363 23.50 24.16 -16.26
CA GLU A 363 23.95 23.99 -17.67
C GLU A 363 23.09 23.00 -18.51
N SER A 364 22.09 22.37 -17.90
CA SER A 364 21.13 21.47 -18.58
C SER A 364 19.84 21.35 -17.77
N VAL A 365 18.85 20.59 -18.27
CA VAL A 365 17.68 20.18 -17.48
C VAL A 365 18.11 19.58 -16.14
N ALA A 366 19.04 18.62 -16.17
CA ALA A 366 19.54 17.98 -14.96
C ALA A 366 20.27 18.99 -14.06
N GLY A 367 21.08 19.89 -14.63
CA GLY A 367 21.74 20.95 -13.88
C GLY A 367 20.75 21.92 -13.22
N TRP A 368 19.64 22.24 -13.89
CA TRP A 368 18.58 23.09 -13.35
C TRP A 368 17.85 22.41 -12.20
N VAL A 369 17.48 21.14 -12.36
CA VAL A 369 16.83 20.34 -11.31
C VAL A 369 17.74 20.18 -10.10
N ALA A 370 19.04 19.95 -10.31
CA ALA A 370 20.01 19.89 -9.21
C ALA A 370 20.18 21.23 -8.48
N MET A 371 20.04 22.36 -9.18
CA MET A 371 20.15 23.70 -8.59
C MET A 371 18.89 24.10 -7.80
N LYS A 372 17.71 23.80 -8.36
CA LYS A 372 16.41 24.20 -7.78
C LYS A 372 15.88 23.21 -6.76
N GLY A 373 16.22 21.92 -6.91
CA GLY A 373 15.65 20.85 -6.08
C GLY A 373 14.19 20.55 -6.38
N GLU A 374 13.71 20.95 -7.56
CA GLU A 374 12.30 20.79 -7.97
C GLU A 374 12.18 19.77 -9.12
N PRO A 375 11.19 18.86 -9.06
CA PRO A 375 10.93 17.91 -10.13
C PRO A 375 10.34 18.61 -11.36
N LEU A 376 10.63 18.09 -12.54
CA LEU A 376 10.26 18.72 -13.81
C LEU A 376 9.67 17.70 -14.78
N LEU A 377 8.44 17.98 -15.23
CA LEU A 377 7.79 17.32 -16.35
C LEU A 377 8.00 18.16 -17.61
N LEU A 378 8.60 17.54 -18.62
CA LEU A 378 8.91 18.15 -19.90
C LEU A 378 8.13 17.46 -21.00
N GLY A 379 7.41 18.25 -21.80
CA GLY A 379 6.90 17.82 -23.09
C GLY A 379 8.04 17.80 -24.11
N ASP A 380 7.78 18.35 -25.30
CA ASP A 380 8.78 18.47 -26.35
C ASP A 380 9.93 19.39 -25.91
N LEU A 381 11.07 18.78 -25.57
CA LEU A 381 12.24 19.45 -25.03
C LEU A 381 12.75 20.55 -25.97
N SER A 382 12.66 20.32 -27.29
CA SER A 382 13.09 21.27 -28.32
C SER A 382 12.28 22.58 -28.32
N LYS A 383 11.08 22.56 -27.71
CA LYS A 383 10.14 23.69 -27.69
C LYS A 383 10.12 24.44 -26.36
N ASP A 384 10.76 23.93 -25.31
CA ASP A 384 10.74 24.59 -23.99
C ASP A 384 11.70 25.80 -23.96
N PRO A 385 11.19 27.04 -23.82
CA PRO A 385 12.00 28.24 -23.85
C PRO A 385 13.03 28.31 -22.72
N ARG A 386 12.83 27.59 -21.60
CA ARG A 386 13.79 27.54 -20.48
C ARG A 386 15.08 26.80 -20.83
N PHE A 387 15.04 25.92 -21.84
CA PHE A 387 16.13 25.03 -22.18
C PHE A 387 16.69 25.23 -23.60
N LYS A 388 16.17 26.20 -24.38
CA LYS A 388 16.63 26.54 -25.75
C LYS A 388 18.13 26.81 -25.89
N HIS A 389 18.78 27.27 -24.83
CA HIS A 389 20.22 27.59 -24.81
C HIS A 389 21.09 26.49 -24.19
N LEU A 390 20.46 25.46 -23.60
CA LEU A 390 21.13 24.40 -22.88
C LEU A 390 21.30 23.21 -23.83
N LYS A 391 22.54 22.72 -23.97
CA LYS A 391 22.85 21.62 -24.90
C LYS A 391 22.40 20.28 -24.33
N GLY A 392 21.67 19.49 -25.10
CA GLY A 392 21.47 18.07 -24.79
C GLY A 392 20.24 17.43 -25.43
N ARG A 393 20.47 16.27 -26.07
CA ARG A 393 19.47 15.24 -26.43
C ARG A 393 18.19 15.77 -27.07
N ASP A 394 18.39 16.50 -28.17
CA ASP A 394 17.32 17.02 -29.05
C ASP A 394 16.46 15.90 -29.68
N ASP A 395 16.88 14.63 -29.53
CA ASP A 395 16.16 13.43 -29.96
C ASP A 395 15.04 12.98 -29.00
N ILE A 396 14.91 13.59 -27.82
CA ILE A 396 13.94 13.21 -26.78
C ILE A 396 12.65 14.04 -26.91
N CYS A 397 11.52 13.36 -27.11
CA CYS A 397 10.21 13.99 -27.33
C CYS A 397 9.47 14.34 -26.03
N SER A 398 9.75 13.62 -24.94
CA SER A 398 9.18 13.87 -23.61
C SER A 398 10.15 13.39 -22.54
N ALA A 399 10.18 14.07 -21.39
CA ALA A 399 11.10 13.72 -20.31
C ALA A 399 10.56 14.05 -18.92
N LEU A 400 11.07 13.32 -17.95
CA LEU A 400 10.95 13.58 -16.52
C LEU A 400 12.35 13.73 -15.95
N SER A 401 12.55 14.75 -15.13
CA SER A 401 13.79 14.94 -14.39
C SER A 401 13.44 15.27 -12.95
N VAL A 402 13.91 14.43 -12.02
CA VAL A 402 13.60 14.62 -10.59
C VAL A 402 14.87 14.56 -9.75
N PRO A 403 14.95 15.37 -8.68
CA PRO A 403 16.12 15.38 -7.81
C PRO A 403 16.19 14.12 -6.96
N LEU A 404 17.40 13.62 -6.75
CA LEU A 404 17.71 12.66 -5.70
C LEU A 404 18.06 13.47 -4.45
N LYS A 405 17.12 13.53 -3.49
CA LYS A 405 17.20 14.41 -2.32
C LYS A 405 17.15 13.60 -1.03
N ILE A 406 18.00 13.96 -0.07
CA ILE A 406 17.95 13.46 1.31
C ILE A 406 17.76 14.66 2.23
N LYS A 407 16.59 14.72 2.88
CA LYS A 407 16.15 15.90 3.63
C LYS A 407 16.21 17.14 2.72
N ASP A 408 17.19 18.02 2.94
CA ASP A 408 17.41 19.24 2.17
C ASP A 408 18.60 19.18 1.21
N ASP A 409 19.32 18.06 1.20
CA ASP A 409 20.56 17.90 0.47
C ASP A 409 20.33 17.14 -0.85
N ILE A 410 20.76 17.74 -1.96
CA ILE A 410 20.64 17.14 -3.29
C ILE A 410 21.92 16.36 -3.56
N ILE A 411 21.79 15.06 -3.74
CA ILE A 411 22.91 14.14 -3.99
C ILE A 411 23.03 13.76 -5.46
N GLY A 412 22.02 14.10 -6.27
CA GLY A 412 22.00 13.78 -7.69
C GLY A 412 20.66 14.07 -8.36
N VAL A 413 20.50 13.58 -9.59
CA VAL A 413 19.30 13.73 -10.41
C VAL A 413 19.08 12.43 -11.18
N ILE A 414 17.82 12.01 -11.29
CA ILE A 414 17.41 10.93 -12.19
C ILE A 414 16.58 11.52 -13.33
N ASN A 415 16.92 11.10 -14.55
CA ASN A 415 16.29 11.54 -15.79
C ASN A 415 15.71 10.32 -16.50
N ILE A 416 14.46 10.43 -16.93
CA ILE A 416 13.75 9.42 -17.72
C ILE A 416 13.19 10.12 -18.95
N GLY A 417 13.35 9.55 -20.13
CA GLY A 417 12.93 10.13 -21.39
C GLY A 417 12.33 9.12 -22.35
N SER A 418 11.51 9.61 -23.27
CA SER A 418 10.98 8.83 -24.38
C SER A 418 11.32 9.47 -25.73
N ARG A 419 11.88 8.68 -26.66
CA ARG A 419 12.02 9.06 -28.09
C ARG A 419 10.76 8.74 -28.87
N SER A 420 10.06 7.68 -28.48
CA SER A 420 8.72 7.35 -28.98
C SER A 420 7.68 8.28 -28.35
N GLN A 421 6.51 8.48 -28.98
CA GLN A 421 5.52 9.51 -28.62
C GLN A 421 4.87 9.38 -27.20
N ARG A 422 5.41 8.58 -26.27
CA ARG A 422 4.90 8.50 -24.89
C ARG A 422 4.88 9.90 -24.29
N LYS A 423 3.73 10.31 -23.78
CA LYS A 423 3.57 11.58 -23.06
C LYS A 423 3.49 11.28 -21.58
N PHE A 424 4.48 11.74 -20.81
CA PHE A 424 4.46 11.61 -19.37
C PHE A 424 3.42 12.56 -18.76
N SER A 425 2.76 12.10 -17.70
CA SER A 425 1.75 12.81 -16.93
C SER A 425 2.30 13.30 -15.59
N TYR A 426 1.50 14.07 -14.86
CA TYR A 426 1.83 14.42 -13.47
C TYR A 426 1.80 13.21 -12.54
N ASP A 427 1.07 12.15 -12.87
CA ASP A 427 1.08 10.90 -12.10
C ASP A 427 2.41 10.16 -12.29
N ASP A 428 2.95 10.13 -13.51
CA ASP A 428 4.30 9.61 -13.77
C ASP A 428 5.37 10.41 -13.01
N LEU A 429 5.26 11.75 -12.98
CA LEU A 429 6.17 12.62 -12.22
C LEU A 429 6.11 12.34 -10.71
N ARG A 430 4.90 12.19 -10.16
CA ARG A 430 4.70 11.84 -8.75
C ARG A 430 5.31 10.47 -8.43
N PHE A 431 5.05 9.48 -9.27
CA PHE A 431 5.58 8.13 -9.11
C PHE A 431 7.11 8.10 -9.13
N LEU A 432 7.73 8.74 -10.13
CA LEU A 432 9.20 8.82 -10.23
C LEU A 432 9.81 9.59 -9.06
N SER A 433 9.16 10.65 -8.57
CA SER A 433 9.63 11.41 -7.40
C SER A 433 9.67 10.55 -6.14
N THR A 434 8.67 9.67 -5.95
CA THR A 434 8.64 8.70 -4.85
C THR A 434 9.78 7.70 -4.97
N LEU A 435 9.99 7.12 -6.17
CA LEU A 435 11.11 6.21 -6.42
C LEU A 435 12.46 6.89 -6.22
N ALA A 436 12.62 8.13 -6.68
CA ALA A 436 13.82 8.92 -6.53
C ALA A 436 14.17 9.21 -5.07
N THR A 437 13.16 9.46 -4.22
CA THR A 437 13.36 9.64 -2.78
C THR A 437 13.91 8.37 -2.14
N GLN A 438 13.33 7.20 -2.47
CA GLN A 438 13.82 5.92 -1.96
C GLN A 438 15.21 5.58 -2.50
N ALA A 439 15.45 5.80 -3.79
CA ALA A 439 16.75 5.62 -4.42
C ALA A 439 17.83 6.49 -3.78
N ALA A 440 17.50 7.74 -3.45
CA ALA A 440 18.43 8.66 -2.82
C ALA A 440 18.96 8.09 -1.49
N VAL A 441 18.06 7.57 -0.64
CA VAL A 441 18.44 6.93 0.65
C VAL A 441 19.43 5.78 0.43
N SER A 442 19.15 4.89 -0.51
CA SER A 442 20.02 3.73 -0.80
C SER A 442 21.37 4.16 -1.37
N ILE A 443 21.40 5.13 -2.29
CA ILE A 443 22.63 5.70 -2.86
C ILE A 443 23.51 6.28 -1.76
N HIS A 444 22.92 7.05 -0.85
CA HIS A 444 23.67 7.67 0.23
C HIS A 444 24.20 6.65 1.23
N ASN A 445 23.44 5.61 1.56
CA ASN A 445 23.93 4.53 2.40
C ASN A 445 25.12 3.80 1.76
N ALA A 446 25.07 3.53 0.44
CA ALA A 446 26.18 2.95 -0.29
C ALA A 446 27.41 3.88 -0.31
N GLN A 447 27.21 5.17 -0.55
CA GLN A 447 28.30 6.17 -0.51
C GLN A 447 28.93 6.29 0.88
N LEU A 448 28.13 6.26 1.96
CA LEU A 448 28.64 6.28 3.33
C LEU A 448 29.46 5.02 3.64
N PHE A 449 29.03 3.87 3.12
CA PHE A 449 29.78 2.62 3.27
C PHE A 449 31.12 2.67 2.53
N ASP A 450 31.14 3.11 1.27
CA ASP A 450 32.37 3.29 0.49
C ASP A 450 33.34 4.26 1.17
N GLN A 451 32.82 5.38 1.70
CA GLN A 451 33.63 6.35 2.45
C GLN A 451 34.21 5.75 3.74
N LEU A 452 33.45 4.92 4.43
CA LEU A 452 33.93 4.22 5.63
C LEU A 452 35.06 3.24 5.29
N GLU A 453 34.97 2.51 4.18
CA GLU A 453 36.05 1.63 3.73
C GLU A 453 37.32 2.40 3.34
N ILE A 454 37.18 3.51 2.61
CA ILE A 454 38.31 4.38 2.26
C ILE A 454 38.99 4.92 3.52
N PHE A 455 38.22 5.51 4.43
CA PHE A 455 38.73 6.08 5.68
C PHE A 455 39.41 5.01 6.55
N TYR A 456 38.83 3.81 6.62
CA TYR A 456 39.43 2.68 7.31
C TYR A 456 40.80 2.32 6.72
N MET A 457 40.89 2.20 5.39
CA MET A 457 42.16 1.84 4.74
C MET A 457 43.21 2.95 4.82
N GLU A 458 42.82 4.22 4.77
CA GLU A 458 43.71 5.36 5.00
C GLU A 458 44.27 5.36 6.43
N THR A 459 43.44 5.05 7.42
CA THR A 459 43.87 4.92 8.82
C THR A 459 44.87 3.77 9.00
N VAL A 460 44.61 2.60 8.39
CA VAL A 460 45.54 1.45 8.40
C VAL A 460 46.89 1.84 7.80
N LYS A 461 46.89 2.55 6.66
CA LYS A 461 48.12 3.02 6.02
C LYS A 461 48.87 4.03 6.88
N ALA A 462 48.17 4.98 7.50
CA ALA A 462 48.78 5.95 8.41
C ALA A 462 49.50 5.26 9.60
N PHE A 463 48.93 4.17 10.14
CA PHE A 463 49.61 3.37 11.16
C PHE A 463 50.87 2.66 10.64
N ALA A 464 50.82 2.08 9.43
CA ALA A 464 51.98 1.47 8.81
C ALA A 464 53.10 2.50 8.57
N GLU A 465 52.75 3.66 7.99
CA GLU A 465 53.68 4.78 7.74
C GLU A 465 54.31 5.32 9.03
N THR A 466 53.55 5.35 10.14
CA THR A 466 54.06 5.79 11.44
C THR A 466 55.21 4.90 11.92
N ILE A 467 55.15 3.59 11.67
CA ILE A 467 56.23 2.67 12.06
C ILE A 467 57.41 2.76 11.12
N GLU A 468 57.17 2.85 9.81
CA GLU A 468 58.24 3.07 8.84
C GLU A 468 58.95 4.42 9.04
N ALA A 469 58.30 5.43 9.61
CA ALA A 469 58.95 6.68 9.99
C ALA A 469 59.95 6.49 11.15
N LYS A 470 59.66 5.56 12.07
CA LYS A 470 60.54 5.22 13.21
C LYS A 470 61.65 4.23 12.81
N ASP A 471 61.35 3.34 11.88
CA ASP A 471 62.29 2.40 11.26
C ASP A 471 62.70 2.92 9.88
N SER A 472 63.64 3.86 9.86
CA SER A 472 64.00 4.66 8.67
C SER A 472 64.38 3.86 7.41
N TYR A 473 64.61 2.55 7.55
CA TYR A 473 65.02 1.65 6.47
C TYR A 473 63.87 0.86 5.84
N THR A 474 62.66 0.89 6.42
CA THR A 474 61.51 0.10 5.94
C THR A 474 60.52 0.91 5.11
N ARG A 475 60.84 2.13 4.66
CA ARG A 475 59.91 2.95 3.87
C ARG A 475 59.43 2.22 2.60
N GLY A 476 58.14 1.98 2.48
CA GLY A 476 57.50 1.26 1.37
C GLY A 476 57.64 -0.27 1.45
N HIS A 477 58.21 -0.81 2.54
CA HIS A 477 58.32 -2.24 2.78
C HIS A 477 56.95 -2.86 2.97
N SER A 478 56.13 -2.29 3.86
CA SER A 478 54.79 -2.82 4.15
C SER A 478 53.91 -2.85 2.91
N ASP A 479 54.02 -1.82 2.04
CA ASP A 479 53.34 -1.78 0.75
C ASP A 479 53.78 -2.89 -0.20
N ASN A 480 55.08 -3.21 -0.25
CA ASN A 480 55.59 -4.27 -1.12
C ASN A 480 55.20 -5.65 -0.61
N VAL A 481 55.31 -5.89 0.70
CA VAL A 481 54.83 -7.13 1.34
C VAL A 481 53.35 -7.32 1.04
N ALA A 482 52.54 -6.28 1.22
CA ALA A 482 51.11 -6.30 0.91
C ALA A 482 50.83 -6.63 -0.56
N LYS A 483 51.57 -6.03 -1.50
CA LYS A 483 51.47 -6.35 -2.94
C LYS A 483 51.81 -7.82 -3.21
N TYR A 484 52.91 -8.34 -2.67
CA TYR A 484 53.31 -9.73 -2.86
C TYR A 484 52.28 -10.71 -2.27
N SER A 485 51.81 -10.44 -1.05
CA SER A 485 50.80 -11.26 -0.38
C SER A 485 49.48 -11.32 -1.16
N ILE A 486 49.00 -10.20 -1.70
CA ILE A 486 47.80 -10.17 -2.55
C ILE A 486 47.98 -11.02 -3.82
N GLU A 487 49.12 -10.91 -4.48
CA GLU A 487 49.36 -11.65 -5.73
C GLU A 487 49.43 -13.17 -5.49
N ILE A 488 50.03 -13.59 -4.37
CA ILE A 488 49.99 -14.98 -3.90
C ILE A 488 48.54 -15.40 -3.63
N ALA A 489 47.79 -14.63 -2.85
CA ALA A 489 46.41 -14.93 -2.48
C ALA A 489 45.50 -15.10 -3.70
N LYS A 490 45.61 -14.23 -4.70
CA LYS A 490 44.89 -14.35 -5.99
C LYS A 490 45.23 -15.64 -6.71
N LYS A 491 46.52 -16.00 -6.81
CA LYS A 491 46.96 -17.22 -7.50
C LYS A 491 46.48 -18.49 -6.79
N MET A 492 46.38 -18.42 -5.46
CA MET A 492 45.88 -19.49 -4.60
C MET A 492 44.35 -19.45 -4.40
N LYS A 493 43.65 -18.52 -5.06
CA LYS A 493 42.17 -18.40 -5.10
C LYS A 493 41.52 -18.16 -3.73
N LEU A 494 42.15 -17.34 -2.88
CA LEU A 494 41.54 -16.90 -1.63
C LEU A 494 40.30 -16.05 -1.90
N THR A 495 39.35 -16.08 -0.97
CA THR A 495 38.15 -15.25 -1.01
C THR A 495 38.49 -13.76 -0.84
N GLY A 496 37.56 -12.87 -1.20
CA GLY A 496 37.76 -11.42 -1.03
C GLY A 496 38.00 -11.01 0.43
N GLU A 497 37.31 -11.67 1.36
CA GLU A 497 37.44 -11.44 2.80
C GLU A 497 38.83 -11.89 3.31
N GLU A 498 39.25 -13.10 2.98
CA GLU A 498 40.60 -13.61 3.33
C GLU A 498 41.71 -12.74 2.73
N THR A 499 41.54 -12.30 1.48
CA THR A 499 42.49 -11.43 0.79
C THR A 499 42.57 -10.05 1.46
N GLY A 500 41.43 -9.48 1.89
CA GLY A 500 41.37 -8.21 2.62
C GLY A 500 42.02 -8.27 4.01
N ALA A 501 41.78 -9.35 4.75
CA ALA A 501 42.42 -9.61 6.04
C ALA A 501 43.94 -9.75 5.88
N LEU A 502 44.41 -10.50 4.87
CA LEU A 502 45.83 -10.65 4.56
C LEU A 502 46.50 -9.34 4.13
N HIS A 503 45.81 -8.53 3.30
CA HIS A 503 46.31 -7.21 2.90
C HIS A 503 46.53 -6.30 4.12
N THR A 504 45.54 -6.25 5.01
CA THR A 504 45.63 -5.47 6.26
C THR A 504 46.74 -6.02 7.17
N ALA A 505 46.86 -7.35 7.26
CA ALA A 505 47.93 -7.99 8.04
C ALA A 505 49.31 -7.63 7.51
N ALA A 506 49.50 -7.63 6.19
CA ALA A 506 50.76 -7.27 5.56
C ALA A 506 51.15 -5.81 5.81
N LEU A 507 50.20 -4.88 5.82
CA LEU A 507 50.48 -3.48 6.13
C LEU A 507 50.87 -3.28 7.61
N LEU A 508 50.25 -4.04 8.51
CA LEU A 508 50.39 -3.85 9.96
C LEU A 508 51.32 -4.87 10.64
N HIS A 509 51.92 -5.83 9.94
CA HIS A 509 52.66 -6.94 10.57
C HIS A 509 53.77 -6.45 11.54
N ASP A 510 54.39 -5.34 11.20
CA ASP A 510 55.46 -4.71 11.96
C ASP A 510 55.00 -3.63 12.96
N ILE A 511 53.69 -3.38 13.13
CA ILE A 511 53.15 -2.29 13.97
C ILE A 511 53.70 -2.33 15.41
N GLY A 512 53.98 -3.53 15.92
CA GLY A 512 54.51 -3.75 17.26
C GLY A 512 55.96 -3.33 17.47
N LYS A 513 56.73 -3.04 16.40
CA LYS A 513 58.08 -2.45 16.51
C LYS A 513 58.03 -1.08 17.20
N ILE A 514 56.86 -0.44 17.31
CA ILE A 514 56.68 0.77 18.13
C ILE A 514 57.13 0.57 19.59
N GLY A 515 57.00 -0.64 20.14
CA GLY A 515 57.42 -0.96 21.50
C GLY A 515 58.91 -1.24 21.66
N VAL A 516 59.69 -1.27 20.58
CA VAL A 516 61.14 -1.48 20.61
C VAL A 516 61.87 -0.14 20.61
N ARG A 517 62.95 -0.03 21.39
CA ARG A 517 63.77 1.20 21.45
C ARG A 517 64.42 1.47 20.10
N GLU A 518 64.40 2.73 19.66
CA GLU A 518 64.93 3.14 18.36
C GLU A 518 66.42 2.80 18.18
N ALA A 519 67.24 2.96 19.23
CA ALA A 519 68.66 2.58 19.20
C ALA A 519 68.91 1.09 18.94
N ILE A 520 67.93 0.22 19.23
CA ILE A 520 67.99 -1.21 18.93
C ILE A 520 67.52 -1.46 17.49
N LEU A 521 66.40 -0.84 17.07
CA LEU A 521 65.86 -0.98 15.71
C LEU A 521 66.83 -0.46 14.63
N ASN A 522 67.41 0.72 14.86
CA ASN A 522 68.28 1.43 13.93
C ASN A 522 69.77 1.23 14.27
N LYS A 523 70.14 0.16 15.01
CA LYS A 523 71.55 -0.13 15.33
C LYS A 523 72.37 -0.14 14.04
N SER A 524 73.71 0.00 14.16
CA SER A 524 74.66 -0.21 13.05
C SER A 524 75.62 -1.44 13.19
N THR A 525 75.35 -2.39 14.09
CA THR A 525 75.95 -3.72 14.12
C THR A 525 74.90 -4.82 14.35
N ASN A 526 75.31 -6.09 14.32
CA ASN A 526 74.44 -7.20 14.75
C ASN A 526 73.89 -6.95 16.17
N LEU A 527 72.63 -7.38 16.38
CA LEU A 527 71.99 -7.40 17.69
C LEU A 527 72.64 -8.49 18.56
N ASN A 528 72.77 -8.22 19.86
CA ASN A 528 73.08 -9.28 20.83
C ASN A 528 71.81 -10.09 21.17
N ASP A 529 71.97 -11.19 21.92
CA ASP A 529 70.86 -12.09 22.23
C ASP A 529 69.73 -11.40 23.00
N GLU A 530 70.06 -10.52 23.97
CA GLU A 530 69.07 -9.78 24.75
C GLU A 530 68.26 -8.79 23.89
N GLU A 531 68.94 -8.05 23.01
CA GLU A 531 68.34 -7.13 22.05
C GLU A 531 67.44 -7.87 21.07
N TYR A 532 67.87 -9.05 20.59
CA TYR A 532 67.09 -9.87 19.69
C TYR A 532 65.83 -10.43 20.36
N GLU A 533 65.91 -10.86 21.62
CA GLU A 533 64.74 -11.27 22.42
C GLU A 533 63.74 -10.12 22.66
N LEU A 534 64.18 -8.86 22.66
CA LEU A 534 63.27 -7.71 22.70
C LEU A 534 62.56 -7.52 21.36
N VAL A 535 63.26 -7.64 20.24
CA VAL A 535 62.67 -7.51 18.90
C VAL A 535 61.66 -8.63 18.64
N LYS A 536 61.91 -9.87 19.07
CA LYS A 536 60.96 -11.01 18.94
C LYS A 536 59.60 -10.77 19.60
N LYS A 537 59.47 -9.80 20.50
CA LYS A 537 58.20 -9.49 21.16
C LYS A 537 57.27 -8.65 20.29
N HIS A 538 57.74 -8.07 19.18
CA HIS A 538 56.94 -7.16 18.36
C HIS A 538 55.63 -7.76 17.83
N PRO A 539 55.50 -9.05 17.44
CA PRO A 539 54.21 -9.55 16.98
C PRO A 539 53.20 -9.60 18.13
N ARG A 540 53.65 -9.90 19.35
CA ARG A 540 52.79 -9.84 20.56
C ARG A 540 52.42 -8.41 20.95
N ILE A 541 53.32 -7.45 20.74
CA ILE A 541 53.01 -6.03 20.96
C ILE A 541 52.00 -5.55 19.91
N ALA A 542 52.15 -5.99 18.66
CA ALA A 542 51.20 -5.70 17.59
C ALA A 542 49.79 -6.17 17.96
N THR A 543 49.63 -7.40 18.45
CA THR A 543 48.32 -7.90 18.88
C THR A 543 47.74 -7.15 20.08
N GLN A 544 48.57 -6.64 20.99
CA GLN A 544 48.11 -5.78 22.09
C GLN A 544 47.58 -4.43 21.59
N ILE A 545 48.21 -3.87 20.56
CA ILE A 545 47.81 -2.58 19.97
C ILE A 545 46.50 -2.75 19.20
N ILE A 546 46.43 -3.69 18.26
CA ILE A 546 45.31 -3.79 17.32
C ILE A 546 44.18 -4.71 17.80
N GLY A 547 44.44 -5.59 18.77
CA GLY A 547 43.49 -6.62 19.21
C GLY A 547 42.23 -6.08 19.91
N SER A 548 42.26 -4.82 20.34
CA SER A 548 41.10 -4.12 20.90
C SER A 548 40.11 -3.65 19.82
N ILE A 549 40.53 -3.58 18.56
CA ILE A 549 39.72 -3.07 17.44
C ILE A 549 38.92 -4.23 16.85
N PRO A 550 37.57 -4.23 16.93
CA PRO A 550 36.74 -5.35 16.49
C PRO A 550 36.98 -5.77 15.03
N LYS A 551 37.18 -4.80 14.13
CA LYS A 551 37.40 -5.03 12.69
C LYS A 551 38.75 -5.68 12.38
N LEU A 552 39.72 -5.65 13.30
CA LEU A 552 41.06 -6.22 13.12
C LEU A 552 41.24 -7.59 13.79
N LYS A 553 40.20 -8.14 14.42
CA LYS A 553 40.29 -9.43 15.13
C LYS A 553 40.78 -10.57 14.24
N GLU A 554 40.34 -10.61 12.99
CA GLU A 554 40.74 -11.64 12.03
C GLU A 554 42.17 -11.47 11.53
N VAL A 555 42.73 -10.27 11.64
CA VAL A 555 44.10 -9.92 11.25
C VAL A 555 45.11 -10.34 12.33
N VAL A 556 44.67 -10.37 13.59
CA VAL A 556 45.52 -10.63 14.77
C VAL A 556 46.30 -11.96 14.67
N PRO A 557 45.71 -13.12 14.33
CA PRO A 557 46.48 -14.36 14.21
C PRO A 557 47.52 -14.32 13.10
N LEU A 558 47.22 -13.62 12.00
CA LEU A 558 48.13 -13.52 10.86
C LEU A 558 49.42 -12.83 11.27
N ILE A 559 49.28 -11.71 11.99
CA ILE A 559 50.40 -10.94 12.53
C ILE A 559 51.06 -11.67 13.70
N LEU A 560 50.33 -12.30 14.61
CA LEU A 560 50.97 -12.97 15.76
C LEU A 560 51.98 -14.05 15.34
N HIS A 561 51.68 -14.75 14.25
CA HIS A 561 52.41 -15.94 13.81
C HIS A 561 53.23 -15.75 12.53
N HIS A 562 53.38 -14.52 12.01
CA HIS A 562 54.11 -14.28 10.74
C HIS A 562 55.61 -14.62 10.78
N HIS A 563 56.18 -14.82 11.97
CA HIS A 563 57.55 -15.29 12.17
C HIS A 563 57.66 -16.75 12.65
N GLU A 564 56.54 -17.49 12.67
CA GLU A 564 56.60 -18.94 12.79
C GLU A 564 57.28 -19.54 11.56
N ARG A 565 58.02 -20.63 11.76
CA ARG A 565 58.73 -21.32 10.68
C ARG A 565 58.04 -22.64 10.40
N TYR A 566 57.97 -23.02 9.13
CA TYR A 566 57.29 -24.25 8.71
C TYR A 566 57.84 -25.52 9.42
N ASP A 567 59.13 -25.53 9.78
CA ASP A 567 59.83 -26.58 10.52
C ASP A 567 59.52 -26.62 12.03
N GLY A 568 58.89 -25.58 12.59
CA GLY A 568 58.59 -25.41 14.01
C GLY A 568 59.67 -24.66 14.81
N ASN A 569 60.75 -24.19 14.17
CA ASN A 569 61.84 -23.46 14.84
C ASN A 569 61.61 -21.93 14.88
N GLY A 570 60.37 -21.48 14.64
CA GLY A 570 59.96 -20.09 14.73
C GLY A 570 59.86 -19.60 16.18
N TYR A 571 59.24 -18.44 16.38
CA TYR A 571 59.13 -17.87 17.72
C TYR A 571 57.70 -17.38 18.04
N LEU A 572 57.44 -17.24 19.36
CA LEU A 572 56.17 -17.00 20.07
C LEU A 572 55.35 -18.24 20.42
N ALA A 573 54.89 -19.02 19.45
CA ALA A 573 54.03 -20.19 19.71
C ALA A 573 54.66 -21.52 19.26
N GLY A 574 55.71 -21.51 18.42
CA GLY A 574 56.40 -22.71 17.98
C GLY A 574 55.52 -23.61 17.10
N LEU A 575 54.62 -22.99 16.34
CA LEU A 575 53.71 -23.69 15.45
C LEU A 575 54.49 -24.32 14.29
N LYS A 576 54.05 -25.50 13.84
CA LYS A 576 54.71 -26.29 12.80
C LYS A 576 53.77 -26.63 11.66
N GLY A 577 54.28 -26.52 10.44
CA GLY A 577 53.58 -26.88 9.21
C GLY A 577 52.25 -26.13 9.05
N GLU A 578 51.19 -26.88 8.76
CA GLU A 578 49.85 -26.33 8.51
C GLU A 578 49.14 -25.80 9.77
N ASN A 579 49.68 -26.04 10.97
CA ASN A 579 49.17 -25.42 12.20
C ASN A 579 49.43 -23.91 12.23
N ILE A 580 50.35 -23.41 11.41
CA ILE A 580 50.58 -21.97 11.22
C ILE A 580 49.43 -21.43 10.37
N PRO A 581 48.75 -20.34 10.79
CA PRO A 581 47.69 -19.74 9.99
C PRO A 581 48.16 -19.48 8.55
N PHE A 582 47.32 -19.85 7.59
CA PHE A 582 47.70 -19.85 6.18
C PHE A 582 48.17 -18.46 5.71
N GLY A 583 47.49 -17.39 6.14
CA GLY A 583 47.91 -16.02 5.89
C GLY A 583 49.30 -15.67 6.47
N SER A 584 49.64 -16.17 7.66
CA SER A 584 50.98 -15.97 8.25
C SER A 584 52.08 -16.63 7.43
N ARG A 585 51.81 -17.81 6.85
CA ARG A 585 52.75 -18.49 5.96
C ARG A 585 53.00 -17.70 4.67
N ILE A 586 51.96 -17.04 4.14
CA ILE A 586 52.10 -16.12 3.00
C ILE A 586 52.93 -14.89 3.38
N LEU A 587 52.63 -14.27 4.53
CA LEU A 587 53.38 -13.11 5.03
C LEU A 587 54.86 -13.43 5.18
N ALA A 588 55.21 -14.59 5.77
CA ALA A 588 56.60 -14.99 5.98
C ALA A 588 57.41 -15.03 4.67
N VAL A 589 56.82 -15.52 3.58
CA VAL A 589 57.46 -15.56 2.24
C VAL A 589 57.59 -14.16 1.65
N ALA A 590 56.51 -13.37 1.70
CA ALA A 590 56.48 -12.01 1.14
C ALA A 590 57.44 -11.06 1.87
N ASP A 591 57.41 -11.05 3.20
CA ASP A 591 58.31 -10.27 4.07
C ASP A 591 59.77 -10.65 3.81
N SER A 592 60.10 -11.95 3.85
CA SER A 592 61.47 -12.42 3.63
C SER A 592 62.00 -12.04 2.25
N PHE A 593 61.16 -12.11 1.21
CA PHE A 593 61.58 -11.73 -0.14
C PHE A 593 61.86 -10.22 -0.26
N ASP A 594 60.95 -9.37 0.24
CA ASP A 594 61.19 -7.92 0.23
C ASP A 594 62.41 -7.58 1.08
N ALA A 595 62.53 -8.16 2.29
CA ALA A 595 63.67 -8.00 3.18
C ALA A 595 65.02 -8.35 2.52
N MET A 596 65.07 -9.39 1.69
CA MET A 596 66.26 -9.81 0.96
C MET A 596 66.62 -8.90 -0.23
N THR A 597 65.63 -8.29 -0.87
CA THR A 597 65.77 -7.50 -2.11
C THR A 597 65.79 -5.99 -1.86
N SER A 598 65.47 -5.56 -0.65
CA SER A 598 65.57 -4.17 -0.17
C SER A 598 66.96 -3.85 0.40
N LYS A 599 67.40 -2.58 0.29
CA LYS A 599 68.70 -2.12 0.84
C LYS A 599 68.60 -1.98 2.37
N ARG A 600 69.54 -2.57 3.12
CA ARG A 600 69.63 -2.47 4.59
C ARG A 600 71.01 -1.96 5.06
N PRO A 601 71.15 -1.40 6.27
CA PRO A 601 72.41 -0.79 6.76
C PRO A 601 73.65 -1.67 6.68
N TYR A 602 73.50 -2.99 6.87
CA TYR A 602 74.62 -3.95 6.96
C TYR A 602 74.83 -4.82 5.75
N ARG A 603 73.88 -4.78 4.81
CA ARG A 603 73.79 -5.80 3.78
C ARG A 603 73.29 -5.16 2.50
N LYS A 604 74.05 -5.38 1.42
CA LYS A 604 73.60 -5.08 0.06
C LYS A 604 72.39 -5.95 -0.27
N ALA A 605 71.41 -5.35 -0.93
CA ALA A 605 70.26 -6.06 -1.48
C ALA A 605 70.72 -7.22 -2.38
N LEU A 606 70.10 -8.38 -2.23
CA LEU A 606 70.31 -9.49 -3.15
C LEU A 606 69.65 -9.19 -4.50
N SER A 607 70.17 -9.80 -5.56
CA SER A 607 69.44 -9.89 -6.81
C SER A 607 68.20 -10.77 -6.64
N VAL A 608 67.21 -10.57 -7.52
CA VAL A 608 65.96 -11.34 -7.46
C VAL A 608 66.19 -12.84 -7.62
N GLU A 609 67.16 -13.25 -8.46
CA GLU A 609 67.45 -14.69 -8.62
C GLU A 609 68.10 -15.25 -7.35
N GLU A 610 69.01 -14.53 -6.70
CA GLU A 610 69.60 -14.96 -5.42
C GLU A 610 68.53 -15.08 -4.32
N ALA A 611 67.60 -14.12 -4.24
CA ALA A 611 66.48 -14.18 -3.30
C ALA A 611 65.56 -15.39 -3.59
N ILE A 612 65.28 -15.70 -4.86
CA ILE A 612 64.53 -16.90 -5.26
C ILE A 612 65.26 -18.17 -4.82
N GLN A 613 66.58 -18.26 -5.05
CA GLN A 613 67.36 -19.43 -4.64
C GLN A 613 67.34 -19.61 -3.12
N GLU A 614 67.39 -18.53 -2.34
CA GLU A 614 67.31 -18.62 -0.88
C GLU A 614 65.91 -19.07 -0.39
N LEU A 615 64.83 -18.62 -1.04
CA LEU A 615 63.47 -19.12 -0.76
C LEU A 615 63.36 -20.62 -1.07
N LEU A 616 63.87 -21.08 -2.23
CA LEU A 616 63.85 -22.49 -2.62
C LEU A 616 64.68 -23.36 -1.67
N LYS A 617 65.85 -22.90 -1.25
CA LYS A 617 66.74 -23.60 -0.30
C LYS A 617 66.10 -23.79 1.08
N ASN A 618 65.27 -22.84 1.50
CA ASN A 618 64.58 -22.87 2.80
C ASN A 618 63.12 -23.34 2.69
N SER A 619 62.69 -23.80 1.51
CA SER A 619 61.39 -24.43 1.29
C SER A 619 61.24 -25.71 2.12
N GLY A 620 60.13 -25.84 2.85
CA GLY A 620 59.87 -26.92 3.80
C GLY A 620 60.62 -26.80 5.13
N LYS A 621 61.46 -25.77 5.28
CA LYS A 621 62.14 -25.41 6.54
C LYS A 621 61.55 -24.13 7.10
N GLN A 622 62.01 -22.99 6.59
CA GLN A 622 61.47 -21.69 7.01
C GLN A 622 60.10 -21.45 6.40
N PHE A 623 59.95 -21.80 5.12
CA PHE A 623 58.80 -21.41 4.32
C PHE A 623 57.95 -22.62 3.93
N ASP A 624 56.66 -22.38 3.75
CA ASP A 624 55.74 -23.36 3.18
C ASP A 624 56.13 -23.68 1.72
N PRO A 625 56.34 -24.97 1.37
CA PRO A 625 56.74 -25.35 0.03
C PRO A 625 55.77 -24.95 -1.08
N GLU A 626 54.47 -25.01 -0.81
CA GLU A 626 53.44 -24.71 -1.81
C GLU A 626 53.44 -23.21 -2.12
N ILE A 627 53.50 -22.38 -1.08
CA ILE A 627 53.52 -20.91 -1.22
C ILE A 627 54.81 -20.46 -1.93
N VAL A 628 55.96 -21.05 -1.60
CA VAL A 628 57.23 -20.75 -2.29
C VAL A 628 57.12 -21.09 -3.78
N SER A 629 56.57 -22.24 -4.13
CA SER A 629 56.39 -22.65 -5.53
C SER A 629 55.53 -21.64 -6.30
N VAL A 630 54.38 -21.25 -5.73
CA VAL A 630 53.47 -20.24 -6.30
C VAL A 630 54.17 -18.90 -6.47
N PHE A 631 54.84 -18.42 -5.43
CA PHE A 631 55.48 -17.11 -5.42
C PHE A 631 56.66 -17.01 -6.42
N VAL A 632 57.51 -18.05 -6.47
CA VAL A 632 58.62 -18.11 -7.44
C VAL A 632 58.09 -18.10 -8.88
N GLY A 633 56.98 -18.80 -9.14
CA GLY A 633 56.28 -18.75 -10.42
C GLY A 633 55.86 -17.33 -10.80
N LEU A 634 55.19 -16.62 -9.87
CA LEU A 634 54.74 -15.23 -10.07
C LEU A 634 55.90 -14.26 -10.37
N ILE A 635 57.00 -14.34 -9.61
CA ILE A 635 58.14 -13.44 -9.79
C ILE A 635 58.85 -13.72 -11.11
N ARG A 636 59.05 -14.98 -11.49
CA ARG A 636 59.69 -15.34 -12.77
C ARG A 636 58.86 -14.92 -13.98
N GLU A 637 57.54 -15.01 -13.89
CA GLU A 637 56.61 -14.53 -14.92
C GLU A 637 56.73 -13.00 -15.11
N LYS A 638 56.70 -12.23 -14.01
CA LYS A 638 56.92 -10.77 -14.06
C LYS A 638 58.28 -10.40 -14.65
N PHE A 639 59.35 -11.10 -14.28
CA PHE A 639 60.69 -10.82 -14.81
C PHE A 639 60.82 -11.12 -16.31
N ARG A 640 60.19 -12.19 -16.80
CA ARG A 640 60.16 -12.50 -18.24
C ARG A 640 59.42 -11.43 -19.03
N ASN A 641 58.26 -10.98 -18.56
CA ASN A 641 57.49 -9.93 -19.22
C ASN A 641 58.25 -8.58 -19.24
N THR A 642 58.95 -8.24 -18.16
CA THR A 642 59.72 -6.99 -18.07
C THR A 642 60.97 -7.01 -18.97
N ARG A 643 61.63 -8.18 -19.12
CA ARG A 643 62.75 -8.34 -20.07
C ARG A 643 62.29 -8.27 -21.53
N ASN A 644 61.13 -8.83 -21.86
CA ASN A 644 60.56 -8.73 -23.20
C ASN A 644 60.24 -7.27 -23.54
N VAL A 645 59.64 -6.49 -22.63
CA VAL A 645 59.36 -5.07 -22.85
C VAL A 645 60.64 -4.24 -23.02
N LYS A 646 61.70 -4.50 -22.22
CA LYS A 646 62.99 -3.83 -22.40
C LYS A 646 63.72 -4.23 -23.69
N TYR A 647 63.61 -5.49 -24.12
CA TYR A 647 64.18 -5.97 -25.38
C TYR A 647 63.50 -5.30 -26.60
N PHE A 648 62.17 -5.16 -26.58
CA PHE A 648 61.44 -4.42 -27.60
C PHE A 648 61.80 -2.92 -27.62
N ALA A 649 62.00 -2.29 -26.45
CA ALA A 649 62.42 -0.90 -26.37
C ALA A 649 63.87 -0.68 -26.87
N SER A 650 64.77 -1.65 -26.70
CA SER A 650 66.16 -1.57 -27.19
C SER A 650 66.35 -1.95 -28.66
N VAL A 651 65.35 -2.57 -29.29
CA VAL A 651 65.36 -2.89 -30.73
C VAL A 651 64.72 -1.75 -31.56
N GLN A 652 64.07 -0.78 -30.90
CA GLN A 652 63.48 0.43 -31.51
C GLN A 652 64.29 1.72 -31.28
N SER A 653 65.41 1.64 -30.54
CA SER A 653 66.41 2.71 -30.39
C SER A 653 67.66 2.37 -31.18
#